data_AF-A0A418XSX6-F1
#
_entry.id   AF-A0A418XSX6-F1
#
_cell.length_a   1.000
_cell.length_b   1.000
_cell.length_c   1.000
_cell.angle_alpha   90.00
_cell.angle_beta   90.00
_cell.angle_gamma   90.00
#
_symmetry.space_group_name_H-M   'P 1'
#
loop_
_entity.id
_entity.type
_entity.pdbx_description
1 polymer ?
#
loop_
_entity_poly.entity_id
_entity_poly.type
_entity_poly.pdbx_seq_one_letter_code
_entity_poly.pdbx_strand_id
1 'polypeptide(L)'
;MTFDQFQASLKGVTGANRPLRLRLSGESGTVDDLLLVKHAHGVETMCGGIEYHLLCVASTAGLPLKQFSAAAVELQLVTDRGHLRSICGIVSQAAEGESDGGFATYQLVVRDALALMEPRVNTRVFRNASEIDITETILREWLQNNPVLARAFDFKLMHLKSYPPREFTMQYNESDAAFLRRLWKRRGLAWFFQAGNASDLRSNETAGHTLVLFDMPQALAQNAAETVRYHRDDGTETRDSITAWHALRSLTAGRVTRHSWDYMKSSATECEETSRNHQGALGNQFAASLDEYVVDVPHAGDNASDHLSLATLRMQRHEYEAKYFEAESSVRDLCVGQWIGVSGHVEIDTHPPEEREFVVTELQVDAENNLPKSLNDRLNRLFSINKWRVSDGGLAQASKERGVRYTNRFSCVRRGIPIVSAYDPRIDLPRTEMQSVIVVGPSDEEVYCDEHGRVKVRFPACRPADHTHAQGAGASDTDADSAWIRVASSWAGDQYGEISLPRAGDECLVTFLCGDPDKPVITGRVHGRNTPPPTFTHCGTLPGNRFLSGIKSREVKGRRYNQLRLDDTPGQINAQLASEHGHSQLNLGHLMHPRRDGKGEPRGEGAELRSDEHLALRAAKGMLLTAWQRLNATDSQLARAEFLSLMEECLEQCRTLGNYAADNHALPLDGEPQADLHSKFKRWESGSNTSPEGQNGGAALVGVTAPEGISFATPQAVVSYAGTNLDNVAQQHMQLTAGQRFNLNAGKGISLFAHHDGIKAIAHHGKFVIQSQHDDTEVNSAKNVKVTATDGKVVVMAKEIQLIAEDGSFIKIGGGISLGTKGDIKQQAANFPFSGPTTMQTELPTFEGGGATQKFVLKYDAHGDDAVIAPNRKFEIDMTDGSTISGISDDAGNTDLLERDAVHIANVRILSETK
;
A
#
# COMPACT_ATOMS: atom_id res chain seq x y z
N MET A 1 -2.21 -64.65 -64.83
CA MET A 1 -0.97 -64.27 -64.12
C MET A 1 -0.57 -65.42 -63.23
N THR A 2 0.63 -65.97 -63.42
CA THR A 2 1.20 -67.01 -62.56
C THR A 2 1.66 -66.40 -61.23
N PHE A 3 1.71 -67.22 -60.17
CA PHE A 3 2.17 -66.83 -58.83
C PHE A 3 3.58 -66.19 -58.84
N ASP A 4 4.44 -66.62 -59.79
CA ASP A 4 5.78 -66.05 -60.02
C ASP A 4 5.75 -64.64 -60.67
N GLN A 5 4.78 -64.34 -61.54
CA GLN A 5 4.57 -62.98 -62.06
C GLN A 5 4.01 -62.02 -60.99
N PHE A 6 3.25 -62.56 -60.03
CA PHE A 6 2.75 -61.81 -58.88
C PHE A 6 3.87 -61.52 -57.86
N GLN A 7 4.75 -62.49 -57.56
CA GLN A 7 5.94 -62.26 -56.73
C GLN A 7 6.97 -61.32 -57.37
N ALA A 8 7.14 -61.34 -58.70
CA ALA A 8 7.97 -60.36 -59.40
C ALA A 8 7.40 -58.93 -59.32
N SER A 9 6.07 -58.77 -59.27
CA SER A 9 5.42 -57.47 -59.07
C SER A 9 5.56 -56.93 -57.64
N LEU A 10 5.76 -57.81 -56.65
CA LEU A 10 5.92 -57.48 -55.23
C LEU A 10 7.36 -57.01 -54.89
N LYS A 11 8.40 -57.53 -55.56
CA LYS A 11 9.80 -57.08 -55.40
C LYS A 11 10.12 -55.74 -56.08
N GLY A 12 9.20 -55.22 -56.91
CA GLY A 12 9.39 -54.00 -57.71
C GLY A 12 8.70 -52.75 -57.16
N VAL A 13 8.12 -52.81 -55.95
CA VAL A 13 7.43 -51.67 -55.33
C VAL A 13 8.40 -50.89 -54.43
N THR A 14 9.47 -50.37 -55.02
CA THR A 14 10.37 -49.42 -54.35
C THR A 14 9.93 -47.99 -54.67
N GLY A 15 10.14 -47.05 -53.74
CA GLY A 15 9.81 -45.64 -53.90
C GLY A 15 10.71 -44.90 -54.89
N ALA A 16 11.88 -45.47 -55.24
CA ALA A 16 12.90 -44.81 -56.04
C ALA A 16 12.42 -44.31 -57.42
N ASN A 17 11.50 -45.01 -58.08
CA ASN A 17 10.98 -44.65 -59.41
C ASN A 17 9.52 -44.14 -59.36
N ARG A 18 9.09 -43.60 -58.21
CA ARG A 18 7.72 -43.17 -57.97
C ARG A 18 7.60 -41.64 -57.86
N PRO A 19 6.48 -41.04 -58.32
CA PRO A 19 6.19 -39.61 -58.14
C PRO A 19 6.08 -39.15 -56.69
N LEU A 20 5.63 -40.05 -55.79
CA LEU A 20 5.55 -39.82 -54.35
C LEU A 20 6.50 -40.77 -53.64
N ARG A 21 7.36 -40.23 -52.78
CA ARG A 21 8.31 -41.01 -51.96
C ARG A 21 8.17 -40.60 -50.50
N LEU A 22 8.31 -41.58 -49.61
CA LEU A 22 8.21 -41.38 -48.18
C LEU A 22 9.48 -41.88 -47.51
N ARG A 23 10.03 -41.05 -46.64
CA ARG A 23 11.16 -41.41 -45.79
C ARG A 23 10.77 -41.18 -44.35
N LEU A 24 11.07 -42.16 -43.51
CA LEU A 24 10.75 -42.14 -42.09
C LEU A 24 12.04 -42.28 -41.29
N SER A 25 12.29 -41.34 -40.39
CA SER A 25 13.42 -41.40 -39.47
C SER A 25 12.92 -41.79 -38.08
N GLY A 26 13.25 -43.01 -37.66
CA GLY A 26 12.88 -43.57 -36.36
C GLY A 26 14.10 -43.85 -35.47
N GLU A 27 13.91 -44.70 -34.45
CA GLU A 27 14.96 -45.09 -33.50
C GLU A 27 16.15 -45.78 -34.17
N SER A 28 15.90 -46.61 -35.18
CA SER A 28 16.93 -47.38 -35.90
C SER A 28 17.58 -46.63 -37.07
N GLY A 29 17.34 -45.33 -37.19
CA GLY A 29 17.80 -44.49 -38.32
C GLY A 29 16.70 -44.23 -39.36
N THR A 30 17.10 -43.70 -40.50
CA THR A 30 16.20 -43.43 -41.63
C THR A 30 15.91 -44.72 -42.39
N VAL A 31 14.64 -45.08 -42.49
CA VAL A 31 14.16 -46.27 -43.19
C VAL A 31 13.41 -45.85 -44.44
N ASP A 32 13.99 -46.19 -45.59
CA ASP A 32 13.35 -46.04 -46.89
C ASP A 32 12.49 -47.29 -47.20
N ASP A 33 11.43 -47.12 -47.99
CA ASP A 33 10.58 -48.21 -48.51
C ASP A 33 9.84 -49.08 -47.46
N LEU A 34 9.82 -48.71 -46.18
CA LEU A 34 9.01 -49.38 -45.15
C LEU A 34 7.51 -49.24 -45.42
N LEU A 35 7.11 -48.04 -45.85
CA LEU A 35 5.75 -47.68 -46.20
C LEU A 35 5.75 -47.00 -47.57
N LEU A 36 4.90 -47.48 -48.47
CA LEU A 36 4.65 -46.83 -49.75
C LEU A 36 3.43 -45.92 -49.65
N VAL A 37 3.61 -44.62 -49.89
CA VAL A 37 2.48 -43.69 -49.99
C VAL A 37 1.70 -43.98 -51.26
N LYS A 38 0.43 -44.33 -51.10
CA LYS A 38 -0.55 -44.45 -52.18
C LYS A 38 -1.21 -43.09 -52.45
N HIS A 39 -1.59 -42.38 -51.39
CA HIS A 39 -2.27 -41.09 -51.48
C HIS A 39 -1.82 -40.15 -50.36
N ALA A 40 -1.61 -38.89 -50.68
CA ALA A 40 -1.29 -37.84 -49.74
C ALA A 40 -2.29 -36.70 -49.91
N HIS A 41 -2.94 -36.32 -48.81
CA HIS A 41 -3.75 -35.12 -48.75
C HIS A 41 -3.19 -34.24 -47.65
N GLY A 42 -2.96 -32.96 -47.92
CA GLY A 42 -2.42 -32.08 -46.90
C GLY A 42 -2.71 -30.62 -47.10
N VAL A 43 -2.50 -29.86 -46.03
CA VAL A 43 -2.71 -28.42 -45.96
C VAL A 43 -1.48 -27.78 -45.31
N GLU A 44 -0.99 -26.74 -45.94
CA GLU A 44 0.06 -25.84 -45.43
C GLU A 44 -0.51 -24.44 -45.39
N THR A 45 -0.28 -23.71 -44.30
CA THR A 45 -0.88 -22.38 -44.09
C THR A 45 0.10 -21.39 -43.47
N MET A 46 0.05 -20.16 -43.97
CA MET A 46 0.68 -19.00 -43.36
C MET A 46 -0.08 -18.65 -42.08
N CYS A 47 0.66 -18.34 -41.02
CA CYS A 47 0.12 -18.14 -39.67
C CYS A 47 -0.68 -19.35 -39.14
N GLY A 48 -0.36 -20.54 -39.65
CA GLY A 48 -0.96 -21.81 -39.23
C GLY A 48 0.10 -22.90 -39.10
N GLY A 49 -0.20 -24.08 -39.59
CA GLY A 49 0.65 -25.26 -39.48
C GLY A 49 0.72 -26.07 -40.77
N ILE A 50 1.37 -27.22 -40.66
CA ILE A 50 1.38 -28.24 -41.70
C ILE A 50 0.57 -29.43 -41.17
N GLU A 51 -0.38 -29.94 -41.96
CA GLU A 51 -1.06 -31.20 -41.67
C GLU A 51 -1.19 -32.05 -42.93
N TYR A 52 -0.62 -33.25 -42.93
CA TYR A 52 -0.70 -34.20 -44.03
C TYR A 52 -1.23 -35.56 -43.56
N HIS A 53 -2.26 -36.04 -44.25
CA HIS A 53 -2.82 -37.38 -44.12
C HIS A 53 -2.25 -38.27 -45.22
N LEU A 54 -1.38 -39.19 -44.82
CA LEU A 54 -0.71 -40.11 -45.73
C LEU A 54 -1.38 -41.49 -45.64
N LEU A 55 -1.94 -41.95 -46.75
CA LEU A 55 -2.46 -43.31 -46.90
C LEU A 55 -1.35 -44.18 -47.49
N CYS A 56 -0.84 -45.06 -46.66
CA CYS A 56 0.35 -45.88 -46.90
C CYS A 56 0.00 -47.36 -47.01
N VAL A 57 0.88 -48.11 -47.69
CA VAL A 57 0.77 -49.55 -47.86
C VAL A 57 2.10 -50.20 -47.51
N ALA A 58 2.05 -51.32 -46.80
CA ALA A 58 3.19 -52.17 -46.48
C ALA A 58 3.01 -53.58 -47.04
N SER A 59 4.10 -54.28 -47.34
CA SER A 59 4.08 -55.71 -47.67
C SER A 59 3.90 -56.62 -46.46
N THR A 60 4.07 -56.08 -45.24
CA THR A 60 4.00 -56.80 -43.98
C THR A 60 2.90 -56.21 -43.13
N ALA A 61 1.98 -57.06 -42.64
CA ALA A 61 0.96 -56.67 -41.67
C ALA A 61 1.51 -56.75 -40.24
N GLY A 62 0.90 -56.03 -39.29
CA GLY A 62 1.29 -56.05 -37.88
C GLY A 62 2.52 -55.20 -37.56
N LEU A 63 2.85 -54.20 -38.38
CA LEU A 63 3.90 -53.23 -38.07
C LEU A 63 3.55 -52.47 -36.78
N PRO A 64 4.41 -52.50 -35.74
CA PRO A 64 4.09 -51.86 -34.46
C PRO A 64 3.90 -50.35 -34.62
N LEU A 65 2.68 -49.84 -34.38
CA LEU A 65 2.37 -48.41 -34.56
C LEU A 65 3.27 -47.47 -33.76
N LYS A 66 3.76 -47.93 -32.60
CA LYS A 66 4.68 -47.18 -31.74
C LYS A 66 5.98 -46.78 -32.43
N GLN A 67 6.41 -47.51 -33.47
CA GLN A 67 7.61 -47.16 -34.23
C GLN A 67 7.45 -45.90 -35.09
N PHE A 68 6.20 -45.51 -35.38
CA PHE A 68 5.90 -44.33 -36.18
C PHE A 68 5.69 -43.09 -35.31
N SER A 69 5.30 -43.25 -34.04
CA SER A 69 5.02 -42.12 -33.15
C SER A 69 6.23 -41.20 -33.00
N ALA A 70 6.05 -39.90 -33.26
CA ALA A 70 7.10 -38.89 -33.25
C ALA A 70 8.26 -39.14 -34.23
N ALA A 71 8.10 -40.05 -35.19
CA ALA A 71 9.07 -40.23 -36.27
C ALA A 71 9.05 -38.99 -37.19
N ALA A 72 10.24 -38.56 -37.62
CA ALA A 72 10.36 -37.50 -38.61
C ALA A 72 10.00 -38.05 -39.99
N VAL A 73 9.26 -37.26 -40.76
CA VAL A 73 8.75 -37.64 -42.07
C VAL A 73 9.26 -36.69 -43.13
N GLU A 74 9.76 -37.25 -44.23
CA GLU A 74 9.98 -36.54 -45.49
C GLU A 74 9.07 -37.13 -46.57
N LEU A 75 8.08 -36.36 -47.00
CA LEU A 75 7.31 -36.66 -48.20
C LEU A 75 7.94 -35.92 -49.39
N GLN A 76 8.45 -36.66 -50.36
CA GLN A 76 9.07 -36.10 -51.57
C GLN A 76 8.11 -36.20 -52.76
N LEU A 77 7.93 -35.07 -53.45
CA LEU A 77 7.17 -34.93 -54.68
C LEU A 77 8.15 -34.73 -55.84
N VAL A 78 8.04 -35.56 -56.89
CA VAL A 78 8.81 -35.38 -58.13
C VAL A 78 8.13 -34.32 -59.00
N THR A 79 8.81 -33.20 -59.25
CA THR A 79 8.27 -32.04 -59.97
C THR A 79 8.31 -32.24 -61.49
N ASP A 80 7.74 -31.30 -62.26
CA ASP A 80 7.73 -31.38 -63.74
C ASP A 80 9.12 -31.32 -64.38
N ARG A 81 10.09 -30.67 -63.69
CA ARG A 81 11.51 -30.63 -64.06
C ARG A 81 12.30 -31.86 -63.61
N GLY A 82 11.67 -32.80 -62.90
CA GLY A 82 12.35 -33.96 -62.30
C GLY A 82 13.12 -33.64 -61.01
N HIS A 83 12.94 -32.45 -60.44
CA HIS A 83 13.47 -32.10 -59.12
C HIS A 83 12.60 -32.71 -58.01
N LEU A 84 13.10 -32.66 -56.77
CA LEU A 84 12.37 -33.11 -55.58
C LEU A 84 11.94 -31.91 -54.76
N ARG A 85 10.65 -31.80 -54.49
CA ARG A 85 10.11 -30.96 -53.42
C ARG A 85 9.88 -31.83 -52.19
N SER A 86 10.46 -31.44 -51.06
CA SER A 86 10.23 -32.11 -49.78
C SER A 86 9.18 -31.36 -48.96
N ILE A 87 8.37 -32.15 -48.26
CA ILE A 87 7.47 -31.72 -47.20
C ILE A 87 7.92 -32.47 -45.96
N CYS A 88 8.36 -31.74 -44.95
CA CYS A 88 8.86 -32.31 -43.70
C CYS A 88 7.88 -32.08 -42.55
N GLY A 89 7.77 -33.05 -41.67
CA GLY A 89 6.94 -32.97 -40.48
C GLY A 89 7.22 -34.14 -39.52
N ILE A 90 6.38 -34.28 -38.50
CA ILE A 90 6.50 -35.31 -37.48
C ILE A 90 5.18 -36.08 -37.40
N VAL A 91 5.24 -37.41 -37.32
CA VAL A 91 4.05 -38.23 -37.14
C VAL A 91 3.42 -37.97 -35.78
N SER A 92 2.23 -37.38 -35.79
CA SER A 92 1.40 -37.13 -34.60
C SER A 92 0.43 -38.29 -34.30
N GLN A 93 0.00 -39.01 -35.34
CA GLN A 93 -0.90 -40.16 -35.22
C GLN A 93 -0.56 -41.20 -36.30
N ALA A 94 -0.63 -42.47 -35.92
CA ALA A 94 -0.52 -43.60 -36.83
C ALA A 94 -1.66 -44.59 -36.58
N ALA A 95 -2.26 -45.12 -37.64
CA ALA A 95 -3.30 -46.14 -37.58
C ALA A 95 -2.98 -47.31 -38.52
N GLU A 96 -3.24 -48.53 -38.05
CA GLU A 96 -3.21 -49.75 -38.85
C GLU A 96 -4.63 -50.07 -39.30
N GLY A 97 -4.78 -50.51 -40.55
CA GLY A 97 -6.05 -50.82 -41.17
C GLY A 97 -6.10 -52.26 -41.66
N GLU A 98 -7.05 -52.53 -42.55
CA GLU A 98 -7.26 -53.86 -43.11
C GLU A 98 -6.07 -54.34 -43.97
N SER A 99 -5.95 -55.66 -44.03
CA SER A 99 -4.95 -56.39 -44.80
C SER A 99 -5.64 -57.47 -45.63
N ASP A 100 -5.14 -57.68 -46.85
CA ASP A 100 -5.65 -58.71 -47.75
C ASP A 100 -4.72 -59.94 -47.86
N GLY A 101 -3.79 -60.07 -46.92
CA GLY A 101 -2.78 -61.13 -46.87
C GLY A 101 -1.58 -60.91 -47.80
N GLY A 102 -1.63 -59.94 -48.72
CA GLY A 102 -0.49 -59.51 -49.53
C GLY A 102 0.00 -58.10 -49.17
N PHE A 103 -0.93 -57.20 -48.83
CA PHE A 103 -0.65 -55.84 -48.40
C PHE A 103 -1.45 -55.47 -47.16
N ALA A 104 -0.84 -54.69 -46.28
CA ALA A 104 -1.48 -54.04 -45.14
C ALA A 104 -1.55 -52.52 -45.36
N THR A 105 -2.62 -51.90 -44.87
CA THR A 105 -2.86 -50.46 -45.01
C THR A 105 -2.52 -49.72 -43.72
N TYR A 106 -1.90 -48.54 -43.85
CA TYR A 106 -1.54 -47.66 -42.74
C TYR A 106 -1.95 -46.22 -43.05
N GLN A 107 -2.34 -45.46 -42.03
CA GLN A 107 -2.56 -44.02 -42.12
C GLN A 107 -1.59 -43.32 -41.17
N LEU A 108 -0.85 -42.34 -41.70
CA LEU A 108 -0.02 -41.44 -40.89
C LEU A 108 -0.57 -40.01 -40.96
N VAL A 109 -0.72 -39.37 -39.82
CA VAL A 109 -1.03 -37.93 -39.73
C VAL A 109 0.22 -37.20 -39.32
N VAL A 110 0.80 -36.48 -40.28
CA VAL A 110 2.04 -35.74 -40.15
C VAL A 110 1.72 -34.29 -39.84
N ARG A 111 2.33 -33.74 -38.79
CA ARG A 111 2.13 -32.36 -38.33
C ARG A 111 3.44 -31.65 -38.04
N ASP A 112 3.39 -30.32 -37.92
CA ASP A 112 4.54 -29.52 -37.53
C ASP A 112 4.89 -29.63 -36.04
N ALA A 113 5.99 -28.97 -35.66
CA ALA A 113 6.54 -29.01 -34.30
C ALA A 113 5.64 -28.32 -33.28
N LEU A 114 4.96 -27.22 -33.63
CA LEU A 114 4.08 -26.51 -32.70
C LEU A 114 2.89 -27.38 -32.31
N ALA A 115 2.37 -28.18 -33.25
CA ALA A 115 1.30 -29.14 -32.93
C ALA A 115 1.73 -30.18 -31.88
N LEU A 116 3.01 -30.55 -31.84
CA LEU A 116 3.54 -31.48 -30.82
C LEU A 116 3.90 -30.79 -29.50
N MET A 117 3.99 -29.45 -29.49
CA MET A 117 4.18 -28.65 -28.27
C MET A 117 2.86 -28.37 -27.55
N GLU A 118 1.70 -28.52 -28.20
CA GLU A 118 0.37 -28.29 -27.62
C GLU A 118 0.11 -29.01 -26.28
N PRO A 119 0.55 -30.26 -26.08
CA PRO A 119 0.26 -30.96 -24.82
C PRO A 119 1.03 -30.38 -23.61
N ARG A 120 2.09 -29.59 -23.80
CA ARG A 120 2.84 -28.99 -22.69
C ARG A 120 2.19 -27.66 -22.29
N VAL A 121 1.36 -27.71 -21.25
CA VAL A 121 0.77 -26.54 -20.60
C VAL A 121 1.67 -26.05 -19.47
N ASN A 122 1.85 -24.73 -19.36
CA ASN A 122 2.71 -24.14 -18.34
C ASN A 122 2.19 -22.79 -17.83
N THR A 123 2.73 -22.38 -16.68
CA THR A 123 2.54 -21.05 -16.10
C THR A 123 3.91 -20.46 -15.75
N ARG A 124 4.30 -19.40 -16.45
CA ARG A 124 5.65 -18.80 -16.39
C ARG A 124 5.56 -17.29 -16.44
N VAL A 125 6.51 -16.63 -15.79
CA VAL A 125 6.66 -15.17 -15.83
C VAL A 125 7.94 -14.84 -16.56
N PHE A 126 7.85 -13.96 -17.54
CA PHE A 126 8.99 -13.40 -18.26
C PHE A 126 9.11 -11.91 -17.90
N ARG A 127 10.29 -11.50 -17.46
CA ARG A 127 10.59 -10.14 -17.02
C ARG A 127 11.53 -9.46 -18.01
N ASN A 128 11.25 -8.20 -18.32
CA ASN A 128 12.12 -7.35 -19.15
C ASN A 128 12.52 -7.99 -20.50
N ALA A 129 11.59 -8.68 -21.14
CA ALA A 129 11.82 -9.43 -22.37
C ALA A 129 10.81 -9.05 -23.45
N SER A 130 11.24 -8.98 -24.71
CA SER A 130 10.33 -8.80 -25.84
C SER A 130 9.64 -10.12 -26.21
N GLU A 131 8.58 -10.06 -26.99
CA GLU A 131 7.92 -11.26 -27.51
C GLU A 131 8.86 -12.15 -28.35
N ILE A 132 9.88 -11.55 -28.97
CA ILE A 132 10.90 -12.28 -29.74
C ILE A 132 11.89 -12.98 -28.81
N ASP A 133 12.37 -12.31 -27.76
CA ASP A 133 13.28 -12.90 -26.78
C ASP A 133 12.63 -14.11 -26.07
N ILE A 134 11.34 -13.98 -25.73
CA ILE A 134 10.54 -15.06 -25.14
C ILE A 134 10.38 -16.22 -26.14
N THR A 135 10.11 -15.90 -27.41
CA THR A 135 10.00 -16.90 -28.47
C THR A 135 11.28 -17.71 -28.62
N GLU A 136 12.41 -17.03 -28.71
CA GLU A 136 13.72 -17.65 -28.81
C GLU A 136 14.03 -18.52 -27.59
N THR A 137 13.74 -18.02 -26.39
CA THR A 137 13.92 -18.75 -25.13
C THR A 137 13.16 -20.09 -25.15
N ILE A 138 11.86 -20.06 -25.43
CA ILE A 138 11.01 -21.26 -25.41
C ILE A 138 11.45 -22.26 -26.49
N LEU A 139 11.69 -21.80 -27.72
CA LEU A 139 12.08 -22.69 -28.82
C LEU A 139 13.45 -23.32 -28.57
N ARG A 140 14.43 -22.56 -28.04
CA ARG A 140 15.74 -23.11 -27.66
C ARG A 140 15.65 -24.12 -26.52
N GLU A 141 14.82 -23.86 -25.51
CA GLU A 141 14.58 -24.81 -24.44
C GLU A 141 14.01 -26.14 -24.97
N TRP A 142 13.11 -26.10 -25.94
CA TRP A 142 12.59 -27.29 -26.61
C TRP A 142 13.68 -28.06 -27.37
N LEU A 143 14.53 -27.35 -28.12
CA LEU A 143 15.66 -27.98 -28.83
C LEU A 143 16.71 -28.57 -27.87
N GLN A 144 16.93 -27.96 -26.71
CA GLN A 144 17.90 -28.43 -25.74
C GLN A 144 17.39 -29.62 -24.91
N ASN A 145 16.12 -29.55 -24.47
CA ASN A 145 15.56 -30.52 -23.54
C ASN A 145 14.85 -31.70 -24.21
N ASN A 146 14.51 -31.58 -25.51
CA ASN A 146 13.85 -32.64 -26.27
C ASN A 146 14.69 -33.08 -27.48
N PRO A 147 15.54 -34.12 -27.34
CA PRO A 147 16.43 -34.58 -28.41
C PRO A 147 15.67 -35.20 -29.59
N VAL A 148 14.43 -35.66 -29.42
CA VAL A 148 13.61 -36.19 -30.52
C VAL A 148 13.20 -35.04 -31.43
N LEU A 149 12.69 -33.96 -30.84
CA LEU A 149 12.28 -32.78 -31.58
C LEU A 149 13.48 -32.09 -32.24
N ALA A 150 14.61 -31.97 -31.54
CA ALA A 150 15.82 -31.31 -32.03
C ALA A 150 16.42 -31.93 -33.30
N ARG A 151 16.08 -33.19 -33.60
CA ARG A 151 16.52 -33.88 -34.84
C ARG A 151 15.67 -33.54 -36.06
N ALA A 152 14.44 -33.09 -35.86
CA ALA A 152 13.42 -32.93 -36.92
C ALA A 152 12.89 -31.50 -37.01
N PHE A 153 13.36 -30.59 -36.17
CA PHE A 153 12.84 -29.24 -36.06
C PHE A 153 13.96 -28.23 -35.84
N ASP A 154 13.85 -27.08 -36.51
CA ASP A 154 14.64 -25.88 -36.26
C ASP A 154 13.76 -24.63 -36.39
N PHE A 155 14.27 -23.45 -36.05
CA PHE A 155 13.56 -22.20 -36.27
C PHE A 155 14.47 -21.10 -36.78
N LYS A 156 13.89 -20.16 -37.52
CA LYS A 156 14.56 -19.01 -38.12
C LYS A 156 13.76 -17.74 -37.88
N LEU A 157 14.38 -16.77 -37.23
CA LEU A 157 13.86 -15.42 -37.07
C LEU A 157 14.38 -14.56 -38.23
N MET A 158 13.52 -14.22 -39.18
CA MET A 158 13.92 -13.67 -40.47
C MET A 158 13.47 -12.21 -40.62
N HIS A 159 14.46 -11.31 -40.70
CA HIS A 159 14.27 -9.89 -41.01
C HIS A 159 13.28 -9.14 -40.10
N LEU A 160 13.24 -9.51 -38.82
CA LEU A 160 12.37 -8.88 -37.83
C LEU A 160 12.81 -7.45 -37.49
N LYS A 161 11.84 -6.56 -37.30
CA LYS A 161 12.09 -5.25 -36.68
C LYS A 161 12.43 -5.41 -35.20
N SER A 162 12.89 -4.32 -34.57
CA SER A 162 13.09 -4.28 -33.12
C SER A 162 11.75 -4.14 -32.40
N TYR A 163 11.54 -4.94 -31.36
CA TYR A 163 10.34 -4.92 -30.51
C TYR A 163 10.72 -4.49 -29.10
N PRO A 164 9.95 -3.60 -28.44
CA PRO A 164 10.31 -3.11 -27.11
C PRO A 164 10.19 -4.24 -26.08
N PRO A 165 11.15 -4.35 -25.13
CA PRO A 165 11.04 -5.29 -24.03
C PRO A 165 9.87 -4.92 -23.13
N ARG A 166 9.11 -5.91 -22.69
CA ARG A 166 8.03 -5.72 -21.73
C ARG A 166 8.52 -6.01 -20.34
N GLU A 167 8.16 -5.14 -19.40
CA GLU A 167 8.51 -5.35 -17.99
C GLU A 167 7.97 -6.70 -17.50
N PHE A 168 6.75 -7.07 -17.90
CA PHE A 168 6.08 -8.29 -17.45
C PHE A 168 5.22 -8.90 -18.58
N THR A 169 5.46 -10.18 -18.85
CA THR A 169 4.63 -11.02 -19.71
C THR A 169 4.45 -12.38 -19.04
N MET A 170 3.23 -12.88 -18.97
CA MET A 170 2.90 -14.13 -18.27
C MET A 170 2.30 -15.15 -19.24
N GLN A 171 2.89 -16.34 -19.27
CA GLN A 171 2.24 -17.54 -19.79
C GLN A 171 1.30 -18.05 -18.69
N TYR A 172 0.01 -18.18 -18.95
CA TYR A 172 -0.97 -18.56 -17.92
C TYR A 172 -1.87 -19.71 -18.38
N ASN A 173 -1.65 -20.91 -17.82
CA ASN A 173 -2.46 -22.11 -18.10
C ASN A 173 -2.69 -22.39 -19.60
N GLU A 174 -1.70 -22.05 -20.42
CA GLU A 174 -1.75 -22.21 -21.87
C GLU A 174 -0.57 -23.07 -22.33
N SER A 175 -0.75 -23.76 -23.47
CA SER A 175 0.33 -24.53 -24.07
C SER A 175 1.46 -23.62 -24.54
N ASP A 176 2.70 -24.12 -24.62
CA ASP A 176 3.81 -23.34 -25.18
C ASP A 176 3.49 -22.88 -26.62
N ALA A 177 2.83 -23.73 -27.42
CA ALA A 177 2.42 -23.38 -28.78
C ALA A 177 1.34 -22.29 -28.80
N ALA A 178 0.32 -22.36 -27.92
CA ALA A 178 -0.71 -21.33 -27.81
C ALA A 178 -0.11 -19.99 -27.35
N PHE A 179 0.78 -20.03 -26.36
CA PHE A 179 1.48 -18.85 -25.85
C PHE A 179 2.29 -18.16 -26.95
N LEU A 180 3.13 -18.93 -27.66
CA LEU A 180 3.92 -18.42 -28.78
C LEU A 180 3.03 -17.78 -29.85
N ARG A 181 1.96 -18.47 -30.29
CA ARG A 181 1.02 -17.91 -31.27
C ARG A 181 0.33 -16.65 -30.77
N ARG A 182 -0.03 -16.57 -29.48
CA ARG A 182 -0.61 -15.37 -28.86
C ARG A 182 0.36 -14.18 -28.93
N LEU A 183 1.63 -14.40 -28.59
CA LEU A 183 2.66 -13.37 -28.68
C LEU A 183 2.87 -12.89 -30.12
N TRP A 184 2.94 -13.82 -31.07
CA TRP A 184 3.13 -13.51 -32.49
C TRP A 184 1.96 -12.75 -33.07
N LYS A 185 0.73 -13.21 -32.80
CA LYS A 185 -0.50 -12.52 -33.17
C LYS A 185 -0.57 -11.10 -32.63
N ARG A 186 -0.28 -10.92 -31.34
CA ARG A 186 -0.26 -9.60 -30.70
C ARG A 186 0.67 -8.60 -31.40
N ARG A 187 1.82 -9.08 -31.90
CA ARG A 187 2.80 -8.27 -32.65
C ARG A 187 2.62 -8.30 -34.17
N GLY A 188 1.56 -8.94 -34.66
CA GLY A 188 1.26 -9.06 -36.08
C GLY A 188 2.31 -9.85 -36.88
N LEU A 189 3.10 -10.68 -36.21
CA LEU A 189 4.11 -11.52 -36.85
C LEU A 189 3.44 -12.60 -37.68
N ALA A 190 4.01 -12.86 -38.85
CA ALA A 190 3.65 -14.00 -39.67
C ALA A 190 4.67 -15.13 -39.50
N TRP A 191 4.18 -16.36 -39.64
CA TRP A 191 5.04 -17.53 -39.61
C TRP A 191 4.57 -18.60 -40.58
N PHE A 192 5.50 -19.43 -41.02
CA PHE A 192 5.22 -20.63 -41.82
C PHE A 192 6.30 -21.66 -41.56
N PHE A 193 6.12 -22.85 -42.13
CA PHE A 193 7.10 -23.93 -42.03
C PHE A 193 7.72 -24.21 -43.39
N GLN A 194 9.04 -24.28 -43.41
CA GLN A 194 9.82 -24.63 -44.59
C GLN A 194 10.44 -26.01 -44.38
N ALA A 195 10.34 -26.89 -45.38
CA ALA A 195 11.06 -28.16 -45.36
C ALA A 195 12.58 -27.95 -45.53
N GLY A 196 13.39 -28.81 -44.91
CA GLY A 196 14.81 -28.92 -45.23
C GLY A 196 15.05 -29.33 -46.69
N ASN A 197 16.31 -29.30 -47.12
CA ASN A 197 16.69 -29.76 -48.46
C ASN A 197 16.29 -31.23 -48.65
N ALA A 198 15.82 -31.56 -49.85
CA ALA A 198 15.48 -32.93 -50.19
C ALA A 198 16.71 -33.82 -50.03
N SER A 199 16.61 -34.81 -49.15
CA SER A 199 17.77 -35.67 -48.86
C SER A 199 17.79 -36.88 -49.80
N ASP A 200 19.00 -37.31 -50.18
CA ASP A 200 19.19 -38.42 -51.12
C ASP A 200 18.61 -39.73 -50.58
N LEU A 201 18.06 -40.57 -51.47
CA LEU A 201 17.66 -41.93 -51.12
C LEU A 201 18.86 -42.66 -50.50
N ARG A 202 18.68 -43.28 -49.33
CA ARG A 202 19.73 -43.91 -48.49
C ARG A 202 20.64 -42.95 -47.70
N SER A 203 20.33 -41.66 -47.65
CA SER A 203 20.96 -40.75 -46.69
C SER A 203 20.52 -41.10 -45.26
N ASN A 204 21.46 -41.04 -44.31
CA ASN A 204 21.14 -41.20 -42.88
C ASN A 204 20.74 -39.89 -42.20
N GLU A 205 20.66 -38.78 -42.95
CA GLU A 205 20.18 -37.50 -42.42
C GLU A 205 18.71 -37.62 -42.03
N THR A 206 18.37 -37.03 -40.87
CA THR A 206 17.00 -36.95 -40.40
C THR A 206 16.37 -35.72 -41.05
N ALA A 207 15.29 -35.92 -41.80
CA ALA A 207 14.56 -34.82 -42.40
C ALA A 207 13.89 -33.97 -41.31
N GLY A 208 13.99 -32.66 -41.45
CA GLY A 208 13.36 -31.72 -40.52
C GLY A 208 12.71 -30.55 -41.23
N HIS A 209 11.83 -29.87 -40.51
CA HIS A 209 11.20 -28.63 -40.95
C HIS A 209 11.64 -27.46 -40.07
N THR A 210 11.71 -26.27 -40.66
CA THR A 210 12.11 -25.04 -39.99
C THR A 210 10.90 -24.12 -39.85
N LEU A 211 10.60 -23.70 -38.62
CA LEU A 211 9.64 -22.61 -38.38
C LEU A 211 10.30 -21.28 -38.77
N VAL A 212 9.69 -20.54 -39.70
CA VAL A 212 10.19 -19.22 -40.12
C VAL A 212 9.24 -18.16 -39.60
N LEU A 213 9.73 -17.24 -38.76
CA LEU A 213 9.02 -16.04 -38.32
C LEU A 213 9.53 -14.83 -39.10
N PHE A 214 8.63 -13.96 -39.53
CA PHE A 214 8.99 -12.73 -40.24
C PHE A 214 7.91 -11.65 -40.09
N ASP A 215 8.27 -10.40 -40.37
CA ASP A 215 7.36 -9.25 -40.45
C ASP A 215 7.57 -8.38 -41.71
N MET A 216 8.53 -8.76 -42.58
CA MET A 216 8.81 -8.10 -43.86
C MET A 216 8.49 -9.03 -45.04
N PRO A 217 7.30 -8.89 -45.69
CA PRO A 217 6.89 -9.76 -46.80
C PRO A 217 7.83 -9.74 -48.01
N GLN A 218 8.58 -8.66 -48.21
CA GLN A 218 9.49 -8.52 -49.36
C GLN A 218 10.71 -9.45 -49.30
N ALA A 219 11.03 -9.95 -48.12
CA ALA A 219 12.16 -10.85 -47.91
C ALA A 219 11.84 -12.31 -48.22
N LEU A 220 10.59 -12.64 -48.57
CA LEU A 220 10.21 -14.00 -48.95
C LEU A 220 10.91 -14.41 -50.26
N ALA A 221 11.39 -15.65 -50.28
CA ALA A 221 12.15 -16.18 -51.42
C ALA A 221 11.23 -16.49 -52.61
N GLN A 222 11.79 -16.42 -53.82
CA GLN A 222 11.10 -16.90 -55.01
C GLN A 222 10.98 -18.42 -54.95
N ASN A 223 9.83 -18.95 -55.36
CA ASN A 223 9.61 -20.38 -55.48
C ASN A 223 10.37 -20.97 -56.68
N ALA A 224 10.71 -22.27 -56.60
CA ALA A 224 11.41 -22.98 -57.67
C ALA A 224 10.62 -23.08 -58.99
N ALA A 225 9.30 -22.91 -58.95
CA ALA A 225 8.45 -22.80 -60.15
C ALA A 225 8.74 -21.52 -60.96
N GLU A 226 9.33 -20.49 -60.33
CA GLU A 226 9.57 -19.16 -60.90
C GLU A 226 8.28 -18.50 -61.41
N THR A 227 8.13 -18.34 -62.73
CA THR A 227 6.92 -17.81 -63.36
C THR A 227 6.10 -18.96 -63.93
N VAL A 228 4.85 -19.07 -63.48
CA VAL A 228 3.91 -20.11 -63.88
C VAL A 228 2.92 -19.56 -64.91
N ARG A 229 2.58 -20.40 -65.89
CA ARG A 229 1.57 -20.07 -66.90
C ARG A 229 0.18 -20.41 -66.40
N TYR A 230 -0.78 -19.52 -66.65
CA TYR A 230 -2.20 -19.80 -66.62
C TYR A 230 -2.58 -20.49 -67.93
N HIS A 231 -2.87 -21.78 -67.86
CA HIS A 231 -3.08 -22.62 -69.04
C HIS A 231 -3.91 -23.86 -68.67
N ARG A 232 -4.41 -24.57 -69.70
CA ARG A 232 -4.97 -25.91 -69.49
C ARG A 232 -3.88 -26.88 -69.03
N ASP A 233 -4.29 -27.85 -68.23
CA ASP A 233 -3.46 -28.95 -67.74
C ASP A 233 -3.99 -30.26 -68.35
N ASP A 234 -3.18 -30.88 -69.20
CA ASP A 234 -3.53 -32.11 -69.94
C ASP A 234 -2.25 -32.94 -70.12
N GLY A 235 -2.39 -34.25 -70.37
CA GLY A 235 -1.26 -35.20 -70.48
C GLY A 235 -0.28 -34.91 -71.63
N THR A 236 -0.61 -33.99 -72.53
CA THR A 236 0.28 -33.52 -73.61
C THR A 236 1.14 -32.31 -73.21
N GLU A 237 0.84 -31.66 -72.09
CA GLU A 237 1.60 -30.51 -71.61
C GLU A 237 2.90 -30.97 -70.93
N THR A 238 4.00 -30.26 -71.17
CA THR A 238 5.33 -30.62 -70.65
C THR A 238 5.67 -29.92 -69.34
N ARG A 239 4.82 -28.98 -68.91
CA ARG A 239 5.04 -28.10 -67.75
C ARG A 239 3.75 -27.99 -66.94
N ASP A 240 3.89 -27.97 -65.62
CA ASP A 240 2.77 -27.73 -64.72
C ASP A 240 2.23 -26.30 -64.91
N SER A 241 0.93 -26.10 -64.67
CA SER A 241 0.26 -24.83 -64.94
C SER A 241 -0.83 -24.50 -63.92
N ILE A 242 -1.19 -23.21 -63.86
CA ILE A 242 -2.37 -22.74 -63.14
C ILE A 242 -3.57 -22.91 -64.06
N THR A 243 -4.58 -23.62 -63.58
CA THR A 243 -5.76 -24.03 -64.36
C THR A 243 -7.01 -23.20 -64.04
N ALA A 244 -7.08 -22.64 -62.84
CA ALA A 244 -8.15 -21.76 -62.42
C ALA A 244 -7.53 -20.61 -61.59
N TRP A 245 -8.10 -19.43 -61.75
CA TRP A 245 -7.64 -18.22 -61.07
C TRP A 245 -8.83 -17.28 -60.84
N HIS A 246 -9.07 -16.86 -59.60
CA HIS A 246 -10.07 -15.85 -59.30
C HIS A 246 -9.64 -14.92 -58.18
N ALA A 247 -10.03 -13.65 -58.33
CA ALA A 247 -9.76 -12.60 -57.38
C ALA A 247 -10.93 -12.47 -56.39
N LEU A 248 -10.64 -12.48 -55.09
CA LEU A 248 -11.63 -12.29 -54.04
C LEU A 248 -11.49 -10.91 -53.42
N ARG A 249 -12.62 -10.24 -53.26
CA ARG A 249 -12.71 -8.91 -52.65
C ARG A 249 -13.77 -8.96 -51.56
N SER A 250 -13.41 -8.56 -50.36
CA SER A 250 -14.33 -8.40 -49.24
C SER A 250 -14.29 -6.95 -48.75
N LEU A 251 -15.43 -6.48 -48.25
CA LEU A 251 -15.56 -5.13 -47.71
C LEU A 251 -15.08 -5.14 -46.26
N THR A 252 -14.13 -4.27 -45.93
CA THR A 252 -13.57 -4.15 -44.57
C THR A 252 -13.73 -2.74 -44.01
N ALA A 253 -13.49 -2.59 -42.71
CA ALA A 253 -13.53 -1.29 -42.05
C ALA A 253 -12.55 -0.30 -42.70
N GLY A 254 -12.96 0.96 -42.84
CA GLY A 254 -12.12 2.03 -43.38
C GLY A 254 -11.27 2.70 -42.30
N ARG A 255 -11.58 2.46 -41.02
CA ARG A 255 -10.85 3.01 -39.88
C ARG A 255 -10.76 2.01 -38.73
N VAL A 256 -9.65 2.07 -38.01
CA VAL A 256 -9.44 1.41 -36.72
C VAL A 256 -9.06 2.49 -35.71
N THR A 257 -9.84 2.57 -34.63
CA THR A 257 -9.59 3.48 -33.51
C THR A 257 -9.32 2.66 -32.26
N ARG A 258 -8.18 2.90 -31.60
CA ARG A 258 -7.81 2.19 -30.37
C ARG A 258 -7.54 3.13 -29.23
N HIS A 259 -7.96 2.72 -28.03
CA HIS A 259 -7.83 3.51 -26.82
C HIS A 259 -7.21 2.68 -25.69
N SER A 260 -6.11 3.16 -25.09
CA SER A 260 -5.41 2.49 -24.00
C SER A 260 -5.18 3.46 -22.82
N TRP A 261 -5.63 3.08 -21.62
CA TRP A 261 -5.40 3.88 -20.40
C TRP A 261 -3.98 3.68 -19.84
N ASP A 262 -3.34 4.76 -19.42
CA ASP A 262 -2.06 4.72 -18.72
C ASP A 262 -2.18 5.48 -17.39
N TYR A 263 -2.12 4.73 -16.28
CA TYR A 263 -2.28 5.33 -14.94
C TYR A 263 -1.08 6.17 -14.52
N MET A 264 0.10 5.97 -15.10
CA MET A 264 1.28 6.80 -14.80
C MET A 264 1.14 8.18 -15.44
N LYS A 265 0.41 8.30 -16.55
CA LYS A 265 0.11 9.57 -17.22
C LYS A 265 -1.25 10.16 -16.82
N SER A 266 -2.10 9.37 -16.14
CA SER A 266 -3.49 9.72 -15.83
C SER A 266 -4.30 10.16 -17.06
N SER A 267 -3.99 9.57 -18.21
CA SER A 267 -4.63 9.87 -19.48
C SER A 267 -4.70 8.62 -20.35
N ALA A 268 -5.61 8.66 -21.30
CA ALA A 268 -5.65 7.66 -22.35
C ALA A 268 -4.81 8.09 -23.54
N THR A 269 -4.13 7.12 -24.14
CA THR A 269 -3.58 7.26 -25.49
C THR A 269 -4.62 6.73 -26.46
N GLU A 270 -5.07 7.61 -27.36
CA GLU A 270 -5.92 7.26 -28.50
C GLU A 270 -5.07 7.29 -29.76
N CYS A 271 -5.21 6.26 -30.59
CA CYS A 271 -4.59 6.20 -31.91
C CYS A 271 -5.62 5.78 -32.96
N GLU A 272 -5.47 6.35 -34.16
CA GLU A 272 -6.33 6.12 -35.30
C GLU A 272 -5.46 5.73 -36.50
N GLU A 273 -5.87 4.69 -37.22
CA GLU A 273 -5.33 4.35 -38.54
C GLU A 273 -6.47 4.23 -39.55
N THR A 274 -6.26 4.76 -40.76
CA THR A 274 -7.21 4.69 -41.87
C THR A 274 -6.73 3.72 -42.94
N SER A 275 -7.68 3.05 -43.59
CA SER A 275 -7.37 2.06 -44.62
C SER A 275 -6.80 2.75 -45.87
N ARG A 276 -5.76 2.13 -46.42
CA ARG A 276 -5.15 2.48 -47.72
C ARG A 276 -5.76 1.68 -48.87
N ASN A 277 -6.58 0.67 -48.57
CA ASN A 277 -7.23 -0.14 -49.58
C ASN A 277 -8.29 0.64 -50.35
N HIS A 278 -8.22 0.58 -51.68
CA HIS A 278 -9.29 1.06 -52.54
C HIS A 278 -10.33 -0.04 -52.77
N GLN A 279 -11.50 0.11 -52.14
CA GLN A 279 -12.62 -0.83 -52.17
C GLN A 279 -13.71 -0.44 -53.20
N GLY A 280 -13.35 0.39 -54.19
CA GLY A 280 -14.29 1.01 -55.14
C GLY A 280 -14.98 2.26 -54.57
N ALA A 281 -15.75 2.98 -55.40
CA ALA A 281 -16.37 4.25 -54.97
C ALA A 281 -17.40 4.07 -53.84
N LEU A 282 -18.36 3.15 -54.03
CA LEU A 282 -19.37 2.83 -53.01
C LEU A 282 -18.74 2.11 -51.80
N GLY A 283 -17.77 1.22 -52.04
CA GLY A 283 -17.07 0.51 -50.97
C GLY A 283 -16.25 1.44 -50.09
N ASN A 284 -15.52 2.40 -50.68
CA ASN A 284 -14.81 3.43 -49.92
C ASN A 284 -15.78 4.30 -49.10
N GLN A 285 -16.90 4.72 -49.70
CA GLN A 285 -17.91 5.51 -48.99
C GLN A 285 -18.51 4.74 -47.81
N PHE A 286 -18.81 3.46 -48.00
CA PHE A 286 -19.31 2.60 -46.93
C PHE A 286 -18.25 2.32 -45.87
N ALA A 287 -17.03 1.93 -46.27
CA ALA A 287 -15.92 1.64 -45.37
C ALA A 287 -15.53 2.87 -44.53
N ALA A 288 -15.60 4.08 -45.08
CA ALA A 288 -15.39 5.32 -44.32
C ALA A 288 -16.39 5.53 -43.18
N SER A 289 -17.56 4.87 -43.21
CA SER A 289 -18.53 4.85 -42.11
C SER A 289 -18.30 3.71 -41.10
N LEU A 290 -17.41 2.77 -41.40
CA LEU A 290 -17.08 1.64 -40.56
C LEU A 290 -15.80 1.91 -39.77
N ASP A 291 -15.95 2.01 -38.46
CA ASP A 291 -14.85 2.16 -37.50
C ASP A 291 -14.81 0.97 -36.55
N GLU A 292 -13.69 0.25 -36.54
CA GLU A 292 -13.42 -0.71 -35.49
C GLU A 292 -12.85 0.01 -34.26
N TYR A 293 -13.75 0.43 -33.38
CA TYR A 293 -13.42 1.11 -32.11
C TYR A 293 -13.20 0.11 -30.98
N VAL A 294 -11.98 0.02 -30.45
CA VAL A 294 -11.60 -0.94 -29.40
C VAL A 294 -10.90 -0.25 -28.23
N VAL A 295 -11.33 -0.59 -27.02
CA VAL A 295 -10.60 -0.24 -25.78
C VAL A 295 -9.64 -1.38 -25.46
N ASP A 296 -8.35 -1.07 -25.54
CA ASP A 296 -7.27 -1.97 -25.21
C ASP A 296 -7.08 -2.12 -23.70
N VAL A 297 -6.30 -3.15 -23.34
CA VAL A 297 -5.75 -3.29 -21.98
C VAL A 297 -4.95 -2.03 -21.60
N PRO A 298 -4.90 -1.67 -20.31
CA PRO A 298 -4.08 -0.53 -19.88
C PRO A 298 -2.62 -0.72 -20.29
N HIS A 299 -1.97 0.35 -20.76
CA HIS A 299 -0.59 0.34 -21.24
C HIS A 299 -0.33 -0.78 -22.28
N ALA A 300 -1.13 -0.81 -23.34
CA ALA A 300 -1.06 -1.84 -24.39
C ALA A 300 0.20 -1.74 -25.28
N GLY A 301 0.66 -0.53 -25.59
CA GLY A 301 1.96 -0.27 -26.21
C GLY A 301 2.92 0.33 -25.20
N ASP A 302 4.23 0.13 -25.42
CA ASP A 302 5.30 0.70 -24.58
C ASP A 302 5.29 2.24 -24.58
N ASN A 303 4.94 2.82 -25.72
CA ASN A 303 4.80 4.25 -25.92
C ASN A 303 3.76 4.53 -27.02
N ALA A 304 3.48 5.81 -27.31
CA ALA A 304 2.46 6.19 -28.29
C ALA A 304 2.78 5.67 -29.72
N SER A 305 4.06 5.58 -30.10
CA SER A 305 4.47 5.03 -31.40
C SER A 305 4.25 3.52 -31.46
N ASP A 306 4.61 2.80 -30.39
CA ASP A 306 4.35 1.36 -30.30
C ASP A 306 2.84 1.06 -30.32
N HIS A 307 2.02 1.86 -29.61
CA HIS A 307 0.56 1.70 -29.61
C HIS A 307 -0.06 2.00 -30.98
N LEU A 308 0.39 3.06 -31.67
CA LEU A 308 -0.01 3.32 -33.06
C LEU A 308 0.36 2.13 -33.97
N SER A 309 1.53 1.53 -33.79
CA SER A 309 1.94 0.37 -34.59
C SER A 309 0.97 -0.82 -34.45
N LEU A 310 0.34 -1.01 -33.29
CA LEU A 310 -0.70 -2.03 -33.10
C LEU A 310 -1.98 -1.70 -33.87
N ALA A 311 -2.37 -0.42 -33.95
CA ALA A 311 -3.49 0.02 -34.79
C ALA A 311 -3.18 -0.16 -36.29
N THR A 312 -1.96 0.18 -36.72
CA THR A 312 -1.50 -0.05 -38.09
C THR A 312 -1.53 -1.53 -38.45
N LEU A 313 -1.05 -2.42 -37.57
CA LEU A 313 -1.11 -3.87 -37.78
C LEU A 313 -2.56 -4.38 -37.90
N ARG A 314 -3.48 -3.84 -37.09
CA ARG A 314 -4.89 -4.20 -37.18
C ARG A 314 -5.52 -3.75 -38.51
N MET A 315 -5.20 -2.54 -38.96
CA MET A 315 -5.64 -2.07 -40.28
C MET A 315 -5.07 -2.94 -41.40
N GLN A 316 -3.77 -3.25 -41.36
CA GLN A 316 -3.12 -4.15 -42.32
C GLN A 316 -3.74 -5.55 -42.35
N ARG A 317 -4.23 -6.06 -41.21
CA ARG A 317 -4.96 -7.34 -41.18
C ARG A 317 -6.27 -7.26 -41.98
N HIS A 318 -7.07 -6.20 -41.78
CA HIS A 318 -8.26 -5.96 -42.60
C HIS A 318 -7.89 -5.88 -44.07
N GLU A 319 -6.82 -5.15 -44.39
CA GLU A 319 -6.40 -4.97 -45.77
C GLU A 319 -5.96 -6.27 -46.44
N TYR A 320 -5.29 -7.15 -45.68
CA TYR A 320 -4.88 -8.49 -46.10
C TYR A 320 -6.10 -9.39 -46.37
N GLU A 321 -7.13 -9.37 -45.52
CA GLU A 321 -8.37 -10.15 -45.73
C GLU A 321 -9.25 -9.60 -46.86
N ALA A 322 -9.17 -8.30 -47.12
CA ALA A 322 -9.97 -7.62 -48.14
C ALA A 322 -9.62 -8.05 -49.57
N LYS A 323 -8.36 -8.41 -49.83
CA LYS A 323 -7.84 -8.59 -51.19
C LYS A 323 -6.85 -9.75 -51.29
N TYR A 324 -7.34 -10.89 -51.74
CA TYR A 324 -6.52 -12.06 -52.06
C TYR A 324 -6.99 -12.75 -53.34
N PHE A 325 -6.27 -13.79 -53.75
CA PHE A 325 -6.53 -14.59 -54.93
C PHE A 325 -6.55 -16.05 -54.54
N GLU A 326 -7.38 -16.81 -55.23
CA GLU A 326 -7.46 -18.27 -55.12
C GLU A 326 -7.22 -18.87 -56.49
N ALA A 327 -6.56 -20.03 -56.50
CA ALA A 327 -6.16 -20.69 -57.72
C ALA A 327 -6.16 -22.20 -57.56
N GLU A 328 -6.38 -22.91 -58.68
CA GLU A 328 -6.13 -24.35 -58.78
C GLU A 328 -5.00 -24.61 -59.77
N SER A 329 -4.08 -25.51 -59.42
CA SER A 329 -2.92 -25.79 -60.26
C SER A 329 -2.44 -27.24 -60.18
N SER A 330 -1.62 -27.63 -61.16
CA SER A 330 -0.84 -28.87 -61.14
C SER A 330 0.60 -28.65 -60.67
N VAL A 331 0.99 -27.44 -60.27
CA VAL A 331 2.38 -27.07 -59.95
C VAL A 331 2.85 -27.75 -58.68
N ARG A 332 3.78 -28.69 -58.84
CA ARG A 332 4.31 -29.48 -57.72
C ARG A 332 5.31 -28.73 -56.86
N ASP A 333 5.97 -27.70 -57.40
CA ASP A 333 7.00 -26.92 -56.71
C ASP A 333 6.47 -25.92 -55.67
N LEU A 334 5.16 -25.60 -55.65
CA LEU A 334 4.60 -24.54 -54.80
C LEU A 334 4.84 -24.80 -53.31
N CYS A 335 5.24 -23.76 -52.59
CA CYS A 335 5.42 -23.78 -51.13
C CYS A 335 4.81 -22.53 -50.50
N VAL A 336 4.18 -22.67 -49.33
CA VAL A 336 3.75 -21.52 -48.54
C VAL A 336 4.97 -20.69 -48.11
N GLY A 337 4.82 -19.36 -48.12
CA GLY A 337 5.91 -18.45 -47.77
C GLY A 337 6.93 -18.22 -48.89
N GLN A 338 6.61 -18.62 -50.12
CA GLN A 338 7.39 -18.28 -51.32
C GLN A 338 6.50 -17.60 -52.35
N TRP A 339 7.10 -16.82 -53.25
CA TRP A 339 6.36 -16.12 -54.31
C TRP A 339 6.62 -16.69 -55.70
N ILE A 340 5.60 -16.59 -56.56
CA ILE A 340 5.63 -16.98 -57.98
C ILE A 340 5.24 -15.79 -58.86
N GLY A 341 5.74 -15.78 -60.10
CA GLY A 341 5.17 -14.94 -61.16
C GLY A 341 4.00 -15.64 -61.83
N VAL A 342 3.00 -14.89 -62.30
CA VAL A 342 1.89 -15.44 -63.11
C VAL A 342 1.90 -14.81 -64.50
N SER A 343 1.73 -15.65 -65.53
CA SER A 343 1.71 -15.24 -66.95
C SER A 343 0.61 -15.96 -67.72
N GLY A 344 0.12 -15.38 -68.82
CA GLY A 344 -0.90 -15.99 -69.68
C GLY A 344 -2.35 -15.78 -69.19
N HIS A 345 -2.56 -15.08 -68.07
CA HIS A 345 -3.89 -14.70 -67.61
C HIS A 345 -4.28 -13.33 -68.18
N VAL A 346 -5.43 -13.26 -68.86
CA VAL A 346 -5.87 -12.10 -69.66
C VAL A 346 -5.85 -10.78 -68.87
N GLU A 347 -6.29 -10.80 -67.62
CA GLU A 347 -6.31 -9.59 -66.78
C GLU A 347 -4.97 -9.32 -66.10
N ILE A 348 -4.28 -10.35 -65.59
CA ILE A 348 -3.02 -10.18 -64.84
C ILE A 348 -1.90 -9.67 -65.77
N ASP A 349 -1.90 -10.11 -67.03
CA ASP A 349 -0.94 -9.67 -68.02
C ASP A 349 -1.09 -8.19 -68.43
N THR A 350 -2.15 -7.51 -68.01
CA THR A 350 -2.29 -6.05 -68.20
C THR A 350 -1.58 -5.23 -67.12
N HIS A 351 -1.22 -5.84 -65.99
CA HIS A 351 -0.57 -5.17 -64.87
C HIS A 351 0.95 -5.02 -65.06
N PRO A 352 1.63 -4.09 -64.37
CA PRO A 352 3.09 -4.02 -64.33
C PRO A 352 3.73 -5.33 -63.84
N PRO A 353 4.97 -5.67 -64.24
CA PRO A 353 5.63 -6.92 -63.83
C PRO A 353 5.67 -7.15 -62.32
N GLU A 354 5.97 -6.13 -61.51
CA GLU A 354 5.99 -6.26 -60.04
C GLU A 354 4.63 -6.62 -59.44
N GLU A 355 3.53 -6.25 -60.10
CA GLU A 355 2.20 -6.61 -59.65
C GLU A 355 1.85 -8.06 -60.02
N ARG A 356 2.53 -8.69 -60.99
CA ARG A 356 2.28 -10.08 -61.40
C ARG A 356 2.93 -11.13 -60.50
N GLU A 357 3.54 -10.69 -59.40
CA GLU A 357 4.18 -11.55 -58.41
C GLU A 357 3.26 -11.80 -57.22
N PHE A 358 3.11 -13.06 -56.82
CA PHE A 358 2.16 -13.49 -55.79
C PHE A 358 2.81 -14.41 -54.77
N VAL A 359 2.65 -14.09 -53.48
CA VAL A 359 3.10 -14.91 -52.34
C VAL A 359 2.03 -15.95 -52.02
N VAL A 360 2.39 -17.23 -51.99
CA VAL A 360 1.51 -18.32 -51.59
C VAL A 360 1.32 -18.30 -50.07
N THR A 361 0.08 -18.14 -49.63
CA THR A 361 -0.30 -18.03 -48.21
C THR A 361 -1.00 -19.27 -47.68
N GLU A 362 -1.61 -20.06 -48.54
CA GLU A 362 -2.19 -21.36 -48.20
C GLU A 362 -2.02 -22.31 -49.38
N LEU A 363 -1.76 -23.58 -49.11
CA LEU A 363 -1.63 -24.63 -50.11
C LEU A 363 -2.32 -25.90 -49.63
N GLN A 364 -3.32 -26.34 -50.36
CA GLN A 364 -4.02 -27.61 -50.18
C GLN A 364 -3.61 -28.56 -51.30
N VAL A 365 -3.10 -29.73 -50.94
CA VAL A 365 -2.51 -30.71 -51.88
C VAL A 365 -3.33 -32.00 -51.87
N ASP A 366 -3.58 -32.54 -53.07
CA ASP A 366 -4.12 -33.87 -53.30
C ASP A 366 -3.22 -34.59 -54.30
N ALA A 367 -2.59 -35.69 -53.87
CA ALA A 367 -1.59 -36.40 -54.65
C ALA A 367 -1.74 -37.92 -54.55
N GLU A 368 -1.66 -38.61 -55.69
CA GLU A 368 -1.76 -40.07 -55.79
C GLU A 368 -0.55 -40.65 -56.53
N ASN A 369 -0.06 -41.80 -56.05
CA ASN A 369 1.07 -42.48 -56.66
C ASN A 369 0.68 -43.25 -57.94
N ASN A 370 1.66 -43.58 -58.79
CA ASN A 370 1.43 -44.19 -60.10
C ASN A 370 1.27 -45.73 -60.09
N LEU A 371 0.39 -46.27 -59.24
CA LEU A 371 0.24 -47.74 -59.10
C LEU A 371 -0.45 -48.40 -60.31
N PRO A 372 -0.13 -49.68 -60.63
CA PRO A 372 -0.84 -50.45 -61.66
C PRO A 372 -2.34 -50.52 -61.35
N LYS A 373 -3.19 -50.43 -62.38
CA LYS A 373 -4.66 -50.32 -62.23
C LYS A 373 -5.26 -51.38 -61.30
N SER A 374 -4.91 -52.66 -61.51
CA SER A 374 -5.41 -53.77 -60.69
C SER A 374 -4.98 -53.68 -59.21
N LEU A 375 -3.78 -53.18 -58.94
CA LEU A 375 -3.30 -52.93 -57.58
C LEU A 375 -4.00 -51.71 -56.98
N ASN A 376 -4.20 -50.64 -57.76
CA ASN A 376 -4.84 -49.43 -57.28
C ASN A 376 -6.30 -49.69 -56.85
N ASP A 377 -7.06 -50.44 -57.65
CA ASP A 377 -8.46 -50.79 -57.34
C ASP A 377 -8.56 -51.64 -56.06
N ARG A 378 -7.62 -52.58 -55.86
CA ARG A 378 -7.53 -53.42 -54.67
C ARG A 378 -7.24 -52.58 -53.41
N LEU A 379 -6.26 -51.68 -53.49
CA LEU A 379 -5.91 -50.80 -52.36
C LEU A 379 -7.01 -49.79 -52.05
N ASN A 380 -7.66 -49.22 -53.07
CA ASN A 380 -8.82 -48.34 -52.89
C ASN A 380 -9.94 -49.03 -52.12
N ARG A 381 -10.18 -50.32 -52.39
CA ARG A 381 -11.15 -51.12 -51.64
C ARG A 381 -10.75 -51.26 -50.17
N LEU A 382 -9.49 -51.54 -49.85
CA LEU A 382 -9.01 -51.65 -48.47
C LEU A 382 -9.13 -50.32 -47.71
N PHE A 383 -8.67 -49.21 -48.30
CA PHE A 383 -8.82 -47.88 -47.68
C PHE A 383 -10.29 -47.50 -47.45
N SER A 384 -11.18 -47.88 -48.37
CA SER A 384 -12.62 -47.68 -48.23
C SER A 384 -13.22 -48.48 -47.06
N ILE A 385 -12.75 -49.71 -46.82
CA ILE A 385 -13.20 -50.54 -45.68
C ILE A 385 -12.77 -49.90 -44.36
N ASN A 386 -11.56 -49.36 -44.30
CA ASN A 386 -11.05 -48.65 -43.12
C ASN A 386 -11.81 -47.36 -42.82
N LYS A 387 -12.70 -46.91 -43.72
CA LYS A 387 -13.32 -45.58 -43.71
C LYS A 387 -12.29 -44.44 -43.69
N TRP A 388 -11.05 -44.72 -44.11
CA TRP A 388 -10.05 -43.71 -44.33
C TRP A 388 -10.37 -43.05 -45.67
N ARG A 389 -10.95 -41.85 -45.58
CA ARG A 389 -11.42 -41.14 -46.77
C ARG A 389 -10.23 -40.87 -47.69
N VAL A 390 -10.24 -41.49 -48.86
CA VAL A 390 -9.66 -40.89 -50.06
C VAL A 390 -10.62 -39.74 -50.39
N SER A 391 -10.10 -38.53 -50.43
CA SER A 391 -10.84 -37.28 -50.62
C SER A 391 -12.06 -37.41 -51.57
N ASP A 392 -13.26 -37.18 -51.03
CA ASP A 392 -14.48 -36.89 -51.83
C ASP A 392 -14.68 -35.36 -51.99
N GLY A 393 -13.60 -34.60 -51.81
CA GLY A 393 -13.59 -33.14 -51.91
C GLY A 393 -13.39 -32.63 -53.33
N GLY A 394 -13.59 -31.32 -53.53
CA GLY A 394 -13.49 -30.67 -54.84
C GLY A 394 -12.15 -30.90 -55.56
N LEU A 395 -11.03 -30.97 -54.83
CA LEU A 395 -9.71 -31.24 -55.40
C LEU A 395 -9.60 -32.64 -56.03
N ALA A 396 -10.10 -33.67 -55.34
CA ALA A 396 -10.05 -35.04 -55.84
C ALA A 396 -10.99 -35.27 -57.02
N GLN A 397 -12.14 -34.58 -57.03
CA GLN A 397 -13.00 -34.52 -58.20
C GLN A 397 -12.25 -33.87 -59.37
N ALA A 398 -11.56 -32.76 -59.13
CA ALA A 398 -10.82 -32.05 -60.16
C ALA A 398 -9.62 -32.85 -60.70
N SER A 399 -8.93 -33.62 -59.84
CA SER A 399 -7.91 -34.61 -60.25
C SER A 399 -8.50 -35.66 -61.19
N LYS A 400 -9.68 -36.23 -60.84
CA LYS A 400 -10.37 -37.26 -61.64
C LYS A 400 -10.85 -36.73 -62.99
N GLU A 401 -11.42 -35.53 -63.02
CA GLU A 401 -11.92 -34.89 -64.26
C GLU A 401 -10.80 -34.58 -65.25
N ARG A 402 -9.65 -34.15 -64.74
CA ARG A 402 -8.46 -33.84 -65.55
C ARG A 402 -7.61 -35.08 -65.87
N GLY A 403 -7.87 -36.21 -65.23
CA GLY A 403 -7.05 -37.43 -65.39
C GLY A 403 -5.62 -37.29 -64.84
N VAL A 404 -5.38 -36.33 -63.95
CA VAL A 404 -4.08 -36.07 -63.32
C VAL A 404 -4.01 -36.70 -61.93
N ARG A 405 -2.79 -37.00 -61.48
CA ARG A 405 -2.55 -37.64 -60.16
C ARG A 405 -2.05 -36.65 -59.10
N TYR A 406 -1.94 -35.37 -59.45
CA TYR A 406 -1.58 -34.32 -58.51
C TYR A 406 -2.41 -33.09 -58.86
N THR A 407 -3.03 -32.49 -57.86
CA THR A 407 -3.72 -31.21 -57.98
C THR A 407 -3.58 -30.48 -56.66
N ASN A 408 -3.43 -29.17 -56.72
CA ASN A 408 -3.49 -28.32 -55.55
C ASN A 408 -4.44 -27.15 -55.75
N ARG A 409 -4.88 -26.60 -54.61
CA ARG A 409 -5.52 -25.31 -54.51
C ARG A 409 -4.64 -24.45 -53.63
N PHE A 410 -4.43 -23.19 -54.03
CA PHE A 410 -3.65 -22.28 -53.22
C PHE A 410 -4.30 -20.91 -53.15
N SER A 411 -4.09 -20.26 -52.01
CA SER A 411 -4.42 -18.85 -51.80
C SER A 411 -3.13 -18.04 -51.88
N CYS A 412 -3.22 -16.84 -52.44
CA CYS A 412 -2.08 -15.95 -52.53
C CYS A 412 -2.47 -14.47 -52.47
N VAL A 413 -1.48 -13.65 -52.12
CA VAL A 413 -1.58 -12.18 -52.16
C VAL A 413 -0.46 -11.63 -53.03
N ARG A 414 -0.62 -10.41 -53.57
CA ARG A 414 0.46 -9.78 -54.33
C ARG A 414 1.71 -9.61 -53.46
N ARG A 415 2.88 -9.74 -54.06
CA ARG A 415 4.16 -9.57 -53.35
C ARG A 415 4.24 -8.19 -52.73
N GLY A 416 4.69 -8.13 -51.48
CA GLY A 416 4.85 -6.89 -50.73
C GLY A 416 3.65 -6.44 -49.91
N ILE A 417 2.48 -7.06 -50.08
CA ILE A 417 1.36 -6.83 -49.17
C ILE A 417 1.74 -7.33 -47.77
N PRO A 418 1.59 -6.50 -46.71
CA PRO A 418 1.77 -6.93 -45.32
C PRO A 418 0.94 -8.17 -45.01
N ILE A 419 1.61 -9.24 -44.58
CA ILE A 419 0.96 -10.47 -44.13
C ILE A 419 0.91 -10.39 -42.61
N VAL A 420 -0.27 -10.11 -42.07
CA VAL A 420 -0.47 -9.92 -40.63
C VAL A 420 -1.38 -11.01 -40.09
N SER A 421 -0.99 -11.61 -38.98
CA SER A 421 -1.78 -12.61 -38.27
C SER A 421 -3.01 -11.98 -37.61
N ALA A 422 -4.12 -12.72 -37.56
CA ALA A 422 -5.33 -12.26 -36.88
C ALA A 422 -5.12 -12.29 -35.36
N TYR A 423 -5.31 -11.14 -34.71
CA TYR A 423 -5.30 -11.01 -33.25
C TYR A 423 -6.60 -10.37 -32.77
N ASP A 424 -7.25 -11.05 -31.82
CA ASP A 424 -8.38 -10.53 -31.06
C ASP A 424 -8.19 -10.92 -29.58
N PRO A 425 -7.96 -9.94 -28.68
CA PRO A 425 -7.70 -10.23 -27.28
C PRO A 425 -8.87 -10.94 -26.58
N ARG A 426 -10.08 -10.91 -27.14
CA ARG A 426 -11.25 -11.59 -26.56
C ARG A 426 -11.20 -13.12 -26.70
N ILE A 427 -10.42 -13.62 -27.65
CA ILE A 427 -10.31 -15.05 -27.96
C ILE A 427 -8.88 -15.58 -27.89
N ASP A 428 -7.88 -14.75 -28.17
CA ASP A 428 -6.47 -15.16 -28.19
C ASP A 428 -5.79 -15.08 -26.82
N LEU A 429 -6.37 -14.36 -25.86
CA LEU A 429 -5.87 -14.36 -24.48
C LEU A 429 -6.39 -15.61 -23.73
N PRO A 430 -5.57 -16.22 -22.85
CA PRO A 430 -6.06 -17.26 -21.97
C PRO A 430 -7.10 -16.67 -21.00
N ARG A 431 -8.05 -17.51 -20.55
CA ARG A 431 -8.98 -17.09 -19.50
C ARG A 431 -8.24 -16.96 -18.19
N THR A 432 -8.18 -15.75 -17.67
CA THR A 432 -7.62 -15.45 -16.37
C THR A 432 -8.71 -15.52 -15.30
N GLU A 433 -8.34 -16.06 -14.14
CA GLU A 433 -9.20 -16.16 -12.96
C GLU A 433 -8.50 -15.43 -11.81
N MET A 434 -9.25 -15.04 -10.79
CA MET A 434 -8.65 -14.49 -9.58
C MET A 434 -7.73 -15.54 -8.91
N GLN A 435 -6.56 -15.11 -8.45
CA GLN A 435 -5.58 -16.01 -7.83
C GLN A 435 -5.02 -15.45 -6.51
N SER A 436 -4.66 -16.35 -5.60
CA SER A 436 -3.80 -16.01 -4.46
C SER A 436 -2.35 -15.86 -4.93
N VAL A 437 -1.68 -14.81 -4.48
CA VAL A 437 -0.24 -14.56 -4.67
C VAL A 437 0.41 -14.24 -3.32
N ILE A 438 1.72 -14.44 -3.22
CA ILE A 438 2.48 -14.07 -2.02
C ILE A 438 3.30 -12.83 -2.32
N VAL A 439 3.25 -11.82 -1.45
CA VAL A 439 4.06 -10.61 -1.60
C VAL A 439 5.52 -10.93 -1.33
N VAL A 440 6.43 -10.42 -2.18
CA VAL A 440 7.87 -10.66 -2.09
C VAL A 440 8.65 -9.35 -2.16
N GLY A 441 9.87 -9.37 -1.63
CA GLY A 441 10.79 -8.25 -1.63
C GLY A 441 12.22 -8.72 -1.36
N PRO A 442 13.19 -7.80 -1.26
CA PRO A 442 14.53 -8.12 -0.80
C PRO A 442 14.53 -8.81 0.57
N SER A 443 15.53 -9.65 0.83
CA SER A 443 15.54 -10.55 2.01
C SER A 443 15.55 -9.83 3.36
N ASP A 444 15.95 -8.56 3.42
CA ASP A 444 16.04 -7.73 4.62
C ASP A 444 14.93 -6.67 4.72
N GLU A 445 13.94 -6.71 3.83
CA GLU A 445 12.90 -5.69 3.70
C GLU A 445 11.50 -6.26 3.92
N GLU A 446 10.86 -5.89 5.04
CA GLU A 446 9.52 -6.37 5.40
C GLU A 446 8.41 -5.69 4.58
N VAL A 447 8.62 -4.43 4.20
CA VAL A 447 7.68 -3.62 3.41
C VAL A 447 8.43 -3.07 2.21
N TYR A 448 8.22 -3.69 1.05
CA TYR A 448 8.89 -3.30 -0.20
C TYR A 448 7.88 -2.75 -1.20
N CYS A 449 7.93 -1.44 -1.42
CA CYS A 449 7.05 -0.73 -2.34
C CYS A 449 7.78 0.40 -3.07
N ASP A 450 7.18 0.90 -4.14
CA ASP A 450 7.64 2.11 -4.82
C ASP A 450 6.83 3.36 -4.45
N GLU A 451 7.10 4.49 -5.13
CA GLU A 451 6.46 5.79 -4.92
C GLU A 451 4.94 5.80 -5.16
N HIS A 452 4.40 4.78 -5.84
CA HIS A 452 2.98 4.62 -6.11
C HIS A 452 2.31 3.60 -5.17
N GLY A 453 3.04 3.06 -4.19
CA GLY A 453 2.55 2.03 -3.28
C GLY A 453 2.31 0.68 -3.99
N ARG A 454 2.96 0.43 -5.14
CA ARG A 454 2.95 -0.87 -5.81
C ARG A 454 3.87 -1.82 -5.07
N VAL A 455 3.56 -3.11 -5.10
CA VAL A 455 4.37 -4.18 -4.49
C VAL A 455 4.74 -5.22 -5.54
N LYS A 456 5.69 -6.10 -5.22
CA LYS A 456 6.02 -7.26 -6.05
C LYS A 456 5.49 -8.54 -5.42
N VAL A 457 5.20 -9.54 -6.25
CA VAL A 457 4.56 -10.78 -5.82
C VAL A 457 5.18 -12.00 -6.49
N ARG A 458 5.03 -13.13 -5.82
CA ARG A 458 5.22 -14.46 -6.34
C ARG A 458 3.89 -15.03 -6.80
N PHE A 459 3.76 -15.29 -8.10
CA PHE A 459 2.62 -16.03 -8.62
C PHE A 459 2.70 -17.51 -8.24
N PRO A 460 1.56 -18.17 -7.96
CA PRO A 460 1.56 -19.59 -7.63
C PRO A 460 1.97 -20.42 -8.85
N ALA A 461 2.52 -21.61 -8.59
CA ALA A 461 2.84 -22.63 -9.61
C ALA A 461 3.88 -22.26 -10.69
N CYS A 462 4.50 -21.08 -10.70
CA CYS A 462 5.69 -20.87 -11.55
C CYS A 462 6.85 -21.72 -11.01
N ARG A 463 7.45 -22.57 -11.83
CA ARG A 463 8.46 -23.53 -11.38
C ARG A 463 9.87 -22.97 -11.58
N PRO A 464 10.78 -23.09 -10.60
CA PRO A 464 12.17 -22.66 -10.76
C PRO A 464 12.89 -23.30 -11.96
N ALA A 465 12.58 -24.57 -12.26
CA ALA A 465 13.14 -25.29 -13.42
C ALA A 465 12.79 -24.65 -14.77
N ASP A 466 11.65 -23.95 -14.85
CA ASP A 466 11.22 -23.23 -16.05
C ASP A 466 11.76 -21.78 -16.10
N HIS A 467 12.57 -21.33 -15.14
CA HIS A 467 13.10 -19.95 -15.10
C HIS A 467 14.64 -19.92 -15.02
N THR A 468 15.30 -21.03 -15.37
CA THR A 468 16.76 -21.15 -15.38
C THR A 468 17.44 -20.16 -16.32
N HIS A 469 16.80 -19.84 -17.46
CA HIS A 469 17.28 -18.84 -18.43
C HIS A 469 17.42 -17.44 -17.81
N ALA A 470 16.69 -17.15 -16.72
CA ALA A 470 16.67 -15.86 -16.03
C ALA A 470 17.17 -15.96 -14.58
N GLN A 471 18.04 -16.94 -14.28
CA GLN A 471 18.60 -17.16 -12.93
C GLN A 471 17.52 -17.34 -11.84
N GLY A 472 16.36 -17.89 -12.21
CA GLY A 472 15.23 -18.11 -11.31
C GLY A 472 14.23 -16.96 -11.23
N ALA A 473 14.49 -15.79 -11.85
CA ALA A 473 13.56 -14.66 -11.85
C ALA A 473 12.19 -15.08 -12.41
N GLY A 474 11.12 -14.83 -11.63
CA GLY A 474 9.77 -15.31 -11.91
C GLY A 474 9.37 -16.47 -10.97
N ALA A 475 10.34 -17.10 -10.33
CA ALA A 475 10.13 -18.19 -9.40
C ALA A 475 11.16 -18.30 -8.25
N SER A 476 11.88 -17.24 -7.91
CA SER A 476 12.98 -17.24 -6.92
C SER A 476 12.58 -16.85 -5.49
N ASP A 477 11.32 -16.51 -5.27
CA ASP A 477 10.76 -15.96 -4.02
C ASP A 477 11.42 -14.63 -3.61
N THR A 478 11.80 -13.81 -4.60
CA THR A 478 12.46 -12.51 -4.43
C THR A 478 11.76 -11.42 -5.24
N ASP A 479 12.23 -10.18 -5.11
CA ASP A 479 11.74 -9.04 -5.88
C ASP A 479 11.96 -9.16 -7.41
N ALA A 480 12.64 -10.21 -7.88
CA ALA A 480 12.77 -10.50 -9.30
C ALA A 480 11.52 -11.17 -9.91
N ASP A 481 10.55 -11.61 -9.10
CA ASP A 481 9.49 -12.52 -9.56
C ASP A 481 8.32 -11.88 -10.30
N SER A 482 8.10 -10.58 -10.15
CA SER A 482 7.04 -9.86 -10.87
C SER A 482 7.41 -8.42 -11.17
N ALA A 483 6.56 -7.79 -11.99
CA ALA A 483 6.46 -6.33 -12.07
C ALA A 483 5.98 -5.72 -10.77
N TRP A 484 6.07 -4.39 -10.72
CA TRP A 484 5.31 -3.60 -9.77
C TRP A 484 3.81 -3.75 -10.03
N ILE A 485 3.09 -4.26 -9.04
CA ILE A 485 1.66 -4.52 -9.10
C ILE A 485 0.93 -3.54 -8.18
N ARG A 486 -0.08 -2.85 -8.71
CA ARG A 486 -0.90 -1.91 -7.93
C ARG A 486 -1.72 -2.64 -6.87
N VAL A 487 -1.88 -2.01 -5.73
CA VAL A 487 -2.73 -2.46 -4.62
C VAL A 487 -3.98 -1.60 -4.57
N ALA A 488 -5.15 -2.22 -4.71
CA ALA A 488 -6.41 -1.53 -4.54
C ALA A 488 -6.59 -1.08 -3.08
N SER A 489 -7.12 0.12 -2.89
CA SER A 489 -7.49 0.67 -1.58
C SER A 489 -9.00 0.93 -1.54
N SER A 490 -9.61 0.79 -0.37
CA SER A 490 -11.02 1.14 -0.10
C SER A 490 -11.29 2.63 -0.30
N TRP A 491 -10.27 3.46 -0.12
CA TRP A 491 -10.39 4.92 -0.21
C TRP A 491 -9.09 5.51 -0.73
N ALA A 492 -9.08 5.98 -1.98
CA ALA A 492 -7.93 6.61 -2.60
C ALA A 492 -8.34 7.93 -3.28
N GLY A 493 -7.68 9.02 -2.93
CA GLY A 493 -7.84 10.35 -3.52
C GLY A 493 -6.49 11.06 -3.68
N ASP A 494 -6.52 12.29 -4.19
CA ASP A 494 -5.31 13.10 -4.41
C ASP A 494 -4.69 13.53 -3.06
N GLN A 495 -3.71 12.76 -2.60
CA GLN A 495 -3.04 12.92 -1.29
C GLN A 495 -3.94 12.75 -0.05
N TYR A 496 -5.05 12.02 -0.17
CA TYR A 496 -5.87 11.61 0.97
C TYR A 496 -6.46 10.21 0.76
N GLY A 497 -6.80 9.51 1.85
CA GLY A 497 -7.41 8.18 1.81
C GLY A 497 -6.76 7.20 2.79
N GLU A 498 -6.91 5.91 2.51
CA GLU A 498 -6.33 4.79 3.26
C GLU A 498 -5.12 4.23 2.51
N ILE A 499 -4.00 4.07 3.23
CA ILE A 499 -2.84 3.33 2.76
C ILE A 499 -2.47 2.24 3.76
N SER A 500 -2.65 0.99 3.33
CA SER A 500 -2.13 -0.18 4.02
C SER A 500 -1.37 -0.97 2.97
N LEU A 501 -0.06 -1.07 3.11
CA LEU A 501 0.80 -1.80 2.18
C LEU A 501 0.93 -3.27 2.59
N PRO A 502 0.81 -4.22 1.64
CA PRO A 502 1.14 -5.61 1.88
C PRO A 502 2.60 -5.78 2.26
N ARG A 503 2.88 -6.68 3.21
CA ARG A 503 4.24 -7.01 3.66
C ARG A 503 4.75 -8.25 2.95
N ALA A 504 6.07 -8.41 2.84
CA ALA A 504 6.65 -9.65 2.33
C ALA A 504 6.15 -10.86 3.14
N GLY A 505 5.61 -11.86 2.44
CA GLY A 505 4.94 -13.02 3.02
C GLY A 505 3.42 -12.90 3.17
N ASP A 506 2.83 -11.73 2.95
CA ASP A 506 1.37 -11.57 2.94
C ASP A 506 0.74 -12.29 1.73
N GLU A 507 -0.37 -12.98 1.97
CA GLU A 507 -1.19 -13.57 0.91
C GLU A 507 -2.23 -12.56 0.41
N CYS A 508 -2.18 -12.27 -0.89
CA CYS A 508 -3.03 -11.30 -1.57
C CYS A 508 -3.83 -11.96 -2.69
N LEU A 509 -4.99 -11.38 -3.02
CA LEU A 509 -5.79 -11.78 -4.18
C LEU A 509 -5.50 -10.84 -5.36
N VAL A 510 -5.07 -11.42 -6.47
CA VAL A 510 -4.81 -10.73 -7.74
C VAL A 510 -5.93 -11.02 -8.73
N THR A 511 -6.38 -9.97 -9.42
CA THR A 511 -7.20 -10.05 -10.64
C THR A 511 -6.44 -9.44 -11.82
N PHE A 512 -6.94 -9.62 -13.03
CA PHE A 512 -6.27 -9.25 -14.28
C PHE A 512 -7.13 -8.26 -15.07
N LEU A 513 -6.61 -7.06 -15.31
CA LEU A 513 -7.35 -5.99 -15.99
C LEU A 513 -7.64 -6.39 -17.44
N CYS A 514 -8.91 -6.23 -17.85
CA CYS A 514 -9.42 -6.68 -19.16
C CYS A 514 -9.17 -8.17 -19.47
N GLY A 515 -8.93 -9.00 -18.44
CA GLY A 515 -8.65 -10.42 -18.59
C GLY A 515 -7.24 -10.75 -19.08
N ASP A 516 -6.33 -9.77 -19.23
CA ASP A 516 -4.97 -10.01 -19.73
C ASP A 516 -4.03 -10.46 -18.60
N PRO A 517 -3.39 -11.65 -18.71
CA PRO A 517 -2.47 -12.16 -17.69
C PRO A 517 -1.28 -11.22 -17.43
N ASP A 518 -0.96 -10.33 -18.37
CA ASP A 518 0.13 -9.36 -18.26
C ASP A 518 -0.25 -8.10 -17.46
N LYS A 519 -1.49 -8.00 -16.96
CA LYS A 519 -2.03 -6.81 -16.27
C LYS A 519 -2.63 -7.14 -14.89
N PRO A 520 -1.84 -7.72 -13.96
CA PRO A 520 -2.31 -8.03 -12.62
C PRO A 520 -2.56 -6.76 -11.77
N VAL A 521 -3.53 -6.84 -10.85
CA VAL A 521 -3.79 -5.86 -9.79
C VAL A 521 -4.25 -6.59 -8.52
N ILE A 522 -3.69 -6.21 -7.37
CA ILE A 522 -4.10 -6.75 -6.06
C ILE A 522 -5.42 -6.08 -5.67
N THR A 523 -6.42 -6.87 -5.31
CA THR A 523 -7.77 -6.40 -4.96
C THR A 523 -8.12 -6.59 -3.49
N GLY A 524 -7.38 -7.43 -2.78
CA GLY A 524 -7.61 -7.69 -1.37
C GLY A 524 -6.53 -8.58 -0.77
N ARG A 525 -6.65 -8.82 0.54
CA ARG A 525 -5.79 -9.72 1.29
C ARG A 525 -6.63 -10.77 1.99
N VAL A 526 -6.02 -11.94 2.19
CA VAL A 526 -6.67 -13.05 2.86
C VAL A 526 -5.81 -13.53 4.03
N HIS A 527 -6.49 -13.99 5.08
CA HIS A 527 -5.82 -14.64 6.19
C HIS A 527 -5.63 -16.12 5.88
N GLY A 528 -4.40 -16.60 6.09
CA GLY A 528 -4.02 -17.98 5.86
C GLY A 528 -3.28 -18.59 7.06
N ARG A 529 -2.66 -19.75 6.84
CA ARG A 529 -1.87 -20.43 7.89
C ARG A 529 -0.66 -19.60 8.34
N ASN A 530 -0.01 -18.93 7.39
CA ASN A 530 1.16 -18.09 7.66
C ASN A 530 0.76 -16.67 8.11
N THR A 531 -0.44 -16.22 7.74
CA THR A 531 -1.01 -14.91 8.05
C THR A 531 -2.35 -15.05 8.79
N PRO A 532 -2.38 -15.61 10.00
CA PRO A 532 -3.64 -15.83 10.72
C PRO A 532 -4.35 -14.50 11.02
N PRO A 533 -5.67 -14.52 11.25
CA PRO A 533 -6.41 -13.33 11.66
C PRO A 533 -5.80 -12.67 12.90
N PRO A 534 -5.91 -11.33 13.04
CA PRO A 534 -5.28 -10.61 14.14
C PRO A 534 -5.82 -11.04 15.50
N THR A 535 -4.92 -11.19 16.47
CA THR A 535 -5.28 -11.35 17.89
C THR A 535 -5.18 -9.99 18.59
N PHE A 536 -6.32 -9.39 18.92
CA PHE A 536 -6.36 -8.12 19.64
C PHE A 536 -5.75 -8.28 21.04
N THR A 537 -4.84 -7.38 21.41
CA THR A 537 -4.09 -7.43 22.67
C THR A 537 -3.28 -8.73 22.88
N HIS A 538 -2.97 -9.47 21.81
CA HIS A 538 -2.25 -10.75 21.84
C HIS A 538 -2.84 -11.81 22.81
N CYS A 539 -4.13 -11.70 23.14
CA CYS A 539 -4.82 -12.60 24.05
C CYS A 539 -6.00 -13.28 23.34
N GLY A 540 -6.10 -14.59 23.51
CA GLY A 540 -7.13 -15.41 22.87
C GLY A 540 -6.97 -15.51 21.35
N THR A 541 -7.81 -16.34 20.73
CA THR A 541 -7.85 -16.53 19.27
C THR A 541 -9.30 -16.68 18.80
N LEU A 542 -9.51 -16.68 17.49
CA LEU A 542 -10.76 -17.16 16.92
C LEU A 542 -10.87 -18.69 17.07
N PRO A 543 -12.10 -19.25 17.24
CA PRO A 543 -13.39 -18.57 17.27
C PRO A 543 -13.81 -18.01 18.65
N GLY A 544 -12.96 -18.13 19.67
CA GLY A 544 -13.26 -17.69 21.02
C GLY A 544 -13.61 -16.20 21.12
N ASN A 545 -12.79 -15.34 20.49
CA ASN A 545 -12.95 -13.89 20.48
C ASN A 545 -13.75 -13.35 19.27
N ARG A 546 -14.74 -14.12 18.77
CA ARG A 546 -15.51 -13.79 17.54
C ARG A 546 -16.30 -12.46 17.55
N PHE A 547 -16.51 -11.86 18.72
CA PHE A 547 -17.21 -10.57 18.85
C PHE A 547 -16.26 -9.37 18.88
N LEU A 548 -14.95 -9.60 18.74
CA LEU A 548 -13.97 -8.53 18.60
C LEU A 548 -13.77 -8.19 17.13
N SER A 549 -13.76 -6.90 16.81
CA SER A 549 -13.49 -6.36 15.48
C SER A 549 -12.57 -5.13 15.54
N GLY A 550 -12.02 -4.73 14.39
CA GLY A 550 -11.19 -3.52 14.28
C GLY A 550 -9.89 -3.71 13.52
N ILE A 551 -8.92 -2.83 13.79
CA ILE A 551 -7.65 -2.73 13.06
C ILE A 551 -6.51 -2.94 14.05
N LYS A 552 -5.56 -3.81 13.70
CA LYS A 552 -4.32 -3.99 14.45
C LYS A 552 -3.13 -3.96 13.51
N SER A 553 -2.21 -3.01 13.75
CA SER A 553 -0.95 -2.93 13.04
C SER A 553 0.14 -3.78 13.71
N ARG A 554 1.31 -3.84 13.10
CA ARG A 554 2.52 -4.40 13.70
C ARG A 554 3.69 -3.47 13.43
N GLU A 555 4.49 -3.20 14.44
CA GLU A 555 5.76 -2.50 14.30
C GLU A 555 6.64 -3.20 13.25
N VAL A 556 7.20 -2.42 12.33
CA VAL A 556 8.10 -2.94 11.30
C VAL A 556 9.39 -3.44 11.96
N LYS A 557 9.81 -4.67 11.63
CA LYS A 557 10.94 -5.36 12.27
C LYS A 557 10.80 -5.50 13.80
N GLY A 558 9.58 -5.37 14.32
CA GLY A 558 9.26 -5.43 15.74
C GLY A 558 8.08 -6.35 16.05
N ARG A 559 7.69 -6.35 17.32
CA ARG A 559 6.53 -7.10 17.81
C ARG A 559 5.41 -6.21 18.33
N ARG A 560 5.69 -4.91 18.52
CA ARG A 560 4.70 -3.99 19.09
C ARG A 560 3.55 -3.74 18.13
N TYR A 561 2.44 -3.24 18.62
CA TYR A 561 1.29 -2.90 17.79
C TYR A 561 0.62 -1.59 18.19
N ASN A 562 -0.08 -0.99 17.22
CA ASN A 562 -1.19 -0.08 17.49
C ASN A 562 -2.48 -0.82 17.16
N GLN A 563 -3.57 -0.56 17.89
CA GLN A 563 -4.86 -1.14 17.58
C GLN A 563 -6.02 -0.19 17.84
N LEU A 564 -7.04 -0.29 16.98
CA LEU A 564 -8.41 0.13 17.24
C LEU A 564 -9.23 -1.15 17.39
N ARG A 565 -9.82 -1.38 18.56
CA ARG A 565 -10.60 -2.58 18.88
C ARG A 565 -12.01 -2.18 19.29
N LEU A 566 -13.00 -2.83 18.70
CA LEU A 566 -14.40 -2.79 19.09
C LEU A 566 -14.78 -4.17 19.63
N ASP A 567 -15.45 -4.20 20.77
CA ASP A 567 -15.92 -5.42 21.42
C ASP A 567 -17.44 -5.36 21.53
N ASP A 568 -18.12 -6.17 20.71
CA ASP A 568 -19.58 -6.23 20.64
C ASP A 568 -20.16 -7.37 21.50
N THR A 569 -19.42 -7.81 22.52
CA THR A 569 -19.92 -8.82 23.45
C THR A 569 -21.19 -8.31 24.15
N PRO A 570 -22.32 -9.04 24.12
CA PRO A 570 -23.59 -8.59 24.68
C PRO A 570 -23.48 -8.15 26.14
N GLY A 571 -23.98 -6.95 26.44
CA GLY A 571 -23.94 -6.35 27.77
C GLY A 571 -22.55 -5.88 28.24
N GLN A 572 -21.52 -5.98 27.39
CA GLN A 572 -20.13 -5.67 27.72
C GLN A 572 -19.45 -4.86 26.61
N ILE A 573 -20.22 -4.03 25.90
CA ILE A 573 -19.73 -3.27 24.75
C ILE A 573 -18.62 -2.29 25.17
N ASN A 574 -17.50 -2.32 24.45
CA ASN A 574 -16.39 -1.40 24.69
C ASN A 574 -15.61 -1.11 23.42
N ALA A 575 -14.91 0.03 23.43
CA ALA A 575 -14.00 0.44 22.37
C ALA A 575 -12.64 0.82 22.96
N GLN A 576 -11.57 0.52 22.22
CA GLN A 576 -10.20 0.82 22.63
C GLN A 576 -9.39 1.33 21.46
N LEU A 577 -8.70 2.46 21.65
CA LEU A 577 -7.57 2.90 20.84
C LEU A 577 -6.31 2.77 21.69
N ALA A 578 -5.36 1.95 21.27
CA ALA A 578 -4.18 1.64 22.07
C ALA A 578 -2.90 1.57 21.24
N SER A 579 -1.81 2.05 21.82
CA SER A 579 -0.44 1.77 21.41
C SER A 579 0.23 0.92 22.49
N GLU A 580 0.90 -0.16 22.11
CA GLU A 580 1.68 -0.96 23.06
C GLU A 580 2.88 -0.17 23.61
N HIS A 581 3.31 0.90 22.92
CA HIS A 581 4.35 1.77 23.44
C HIS A 581 3.85 2.57 24.66
N GLY A 582 4.45 2.30 25.82
CA GLY A 582 4.08 2.92 27.08
C GLY A 582 2.65 2.58 27.54
N HIS A 583 2.05 1.51 27.01
CA HIS A 583 0.65 1.13 27.27
C HIS A 583 -0.33 2.32 27.19
N SER A 584 -0.11 3.18 26.19
CA SER A 584 -0.88 4.40 25.99
C SER A 584 -2.22 4.08 25.32
N GLN A 585 -3.31 4.28 26.04
CA GLN A 585 -4.64 3.83 25.60
C GLN A 585 -5.77 4.76 26.02
N LEU A 586 -6.76 4.89 25.13
CA LEU A 586 -8.09 5.40 25.40
C LEU A 586 -9.07 4.23 25.39
N ASN A 587 -9.71 3.98 26.52
CA ASN A 587 -10.71 2.93 26.69
C ASN A 587 -12.08 3.54 26.99
N LEU A 588 -13.13 3.03 26.37
CA LEU A 588 -14.50 3.53 26.48
C LEU A 588 -15.50 2.39 26.69
N GLY A 589 -16.54 2.61 27.50
CA GLY A 589 -17.64 1.68 27.74
C GLY A 589 -17.38 0.75 28.93
N HIS A 590 -17.67 -0.54 28.76
CA HIS A 590 -17.48 -1.55 29.81
C HIS A 590 -16.02 -2.02 29.82
N LEU A 591 -15.20 -1.49 30.75
CA LEU A 591 -13.76 -1.69 30.76
C LEU A 591 -13.42 -3.11 31.23
N MET A 592 -12.72 -3.86 30.40
CA MET A 592 -12.37 -5.26 30.65
C MET A 592 -10.87 -5.49 30.55
N HIS A 593 -10.38 -6.48 31.28
CA HIS A 593 -9.10 -7.13 30.95
C HIS A 593 -9.19 -7.82 29.58
N PRO A 594 -8.06 -8.05 28.88
CA PRO A 594 -8.05 -8.69 27.57
C PRO A 594 -8.75 -10.06 27.59
N ARG A 595 -9.64 -10.28 26.61
CA ARG A 595 -10.44 -11.52 26.56
C ARG A 595 -9.60 -12.73 26.15
N ARG A 596 -9.78 -13.85 26.84
CA ARG A 596 -9.38 -15.18 26.40
C ARG A 596 -10.63 -16.02 26.18
N ASP A 597 -10.79 -16.51 24.96
CA ASP A 597 -11.91 -17.35 24.56
C ASP A 597 -13.29 -16.74 24.88
N GLY A 598 -13.43 -15.44 24.59
CA GLY A 598 -14.65 -14.68 24.83
C GLY A 598 -14.86 -14.22 26.28
N LYS A 599 -14.02 -14.65 27.23
CA LYS A 599 -14.11 -14.27 28.64
C LYS A 599 -13.05 -13.22 28.99
N GLY A 600 -13.45 -12.18 29.71
CA GLY A 600 -12.56 -11.20 30.30
C GLY A 600 -13.07 -10.82 31.68
N GLU A 601 -12.16 -10.39 32.56
CA GLU A 601 -12.53 -9.89 33.88
C GLU A 601 -12.88 -8.40 33.82
N PRO A 602 -13.94 -7.95 34.49
CA PRO A 602 -14.31 -6.53 34.55
C PRO A 602 -13.28 -5.72 35.34
N ARG A 603 -13.04 -4.50 34.86
CA ARG A 603 -12.09 -3.55 35.44
C ARG A 603 -12.73 -2.23 35.85
N GLY A 604 -13.87 -1.87 35.24
CA GLY A 604 -14.61 -0.65 35.54
C GLY A 604 -15.57 -0.29 34.41
N GLU A 605 -16.19 0.88 34.48
CA GLU A 605 -17.12 1.40 33.48
C GLU A 605 -16.85 2.87 33.20
N GLY A 606 -17.17 3.34 31.99
CA GLY A 606 -17.03 4.75 31.59
C GLY A 606 -15.87 4.97 30.62
N ALA A 607 -14.95 5.87 30.96
CA ALA A 607 -13.80 6.20 30.12
C ALA A 607 -12.50 6.17 30.93
N GLU A 608 -11.43 5.68 30.31
CA GLU A 608 -10.08 5.73 30.87
C GLU A 608 -9.08 6.20 29.81
N LEU A 609 -8.32 7.24 30.15
CA LEU A 609 -7.08 7.58 29.47
C LEU A 609 -5.91 7.14 30.35
N ARG A 610 -5.06 6.26 29.82
CA ARG A 610 -3.93 5.69 30.55
C ARG A 610 -2.65 5.75 29.73
N SER A 611 -1.52 5.98 30.41
CA SER A 611 -0.18 5.73 29.91
C SER A 611 0.70 5.32 31.09
N ASP A 612 1.64 4.40 30.87
CA ASP A 612 2.71 4.08 31.82
C ASP A 612 3.89 5.06 31.67
N GLU A 613 3.86 5.93 30.65
CA GLU A 613 4.80 7.02 30.41
C GLU A 613 4.18 8.39 30.82
N HIS A 614 4.76 9.50 30.36
CA HIS A 614 4.25 10.83 30.68
C HIS A 614 2.88 11.12 30.04
N LEU A 615 1.95 11.64 30.84
CA LEU A 615 0.63 12.11 30.39
C LEU A 615 0.47 13.61 30.63
N ALA A 616 0.05 14.36 29.62
CA ALA A 616 -0.25 15.79 29.72
C ALA A 616 -1.63 16.12 29.15
N LEU A 617 -2.47 16.79 29.94
CA LEU A 617 -3.74 17.39 29.48
C LEU A 617 -3.54 18.90 29.33
N ARG A 618 -3.77 19.44 28.12
CA ARG A 618 -3.54 20.85 27.80
C ARG A 618 -4.71 21.44 27.03
N ALA A 619 -5.19 22.61 27.47
CA ALA A 619 -6.21 23.37 26.77
C ALA A 619 -5.89 24.87 26.83
N ALA A 620 -5.58 25.47 25.69
CA ALA A 620 -5.17 26.88 25.61
C ALA A 620 -6.29 27.87 25.97
N LYS A 621 -7.55 27.48 25.73
CA LYS A 621 -8.74 28.26 26.09
C LYS A 621 -9.38 27.80 27.40
N GLY A 622 -8.64 27.01 28.19
CA GLY A 622 -9.01 26.54 29.53
C GLY A 622 -9.56 25.11 29.62
N MET A 623 -9.56 24.54 30.82
CA MET A 623 -9.91 23.14 31.14
C MET A 623 -10.89 23.03 32.31
N LEU A 624 -12.03 22.37 32.13
CA LEU A 624 -13.00 22.06 33.18
C LEU A 624 -12.88 20.59 33.59
N LEU A 625 -12.56 20.32 34.85
CA LEU A 625 -12.54 18.99 35.47
C LEU A 625 -13.73 18.90 36.42
N THR A 626 -14.74 18.10 36.08
CA THR A 626 -15.99 18.07 36.83
C THR A 626 -16.65 16.71 36.98
N ALA A 627 -17.32 16.50 38.13
CA ALA A 627 -18.20 15.37 38.41
C ALA A 627 -19.70 15.76 38.46
N TRP A 628 -20.07 16.98 38.03
CA TRP A 628 -21.47 17.38 37.89
C TRP A 628 -22.14 16.57 36.78
N GLN A 629 -23.33 16.05 37.06
CA GLN A 629 -24.06 15.19 36.14
C GLN A 629 -24.59 16.00 34.94
N ARG A 630 -24.37 15.49 33.72
CA ARG A 630 -25.03 15.92 32.49
C ARG A 630 -25.68 14.69 31.84
N LEU A 631 -26.99 14.53 31.98
CA LEU A 631 -27.71 13.39 31.40
C LEU A 631 -27.62 13.44 29.87
N ASN A 632 -27.24 12.33 29.23
CA ASN A 632 -27.19 12.18 27.77
C ASN A 632 -26.42 13.28 27.02
N ALA A 633 -25.41 13.89 27.65
CA ALA A 633 -24.67 15.02 27.09
C ALA A 633 -25.58 16.19 26.63
N THR A 634 -26.72 16.40 27.29
CA THR A 634 -27.52 17.62 27.11
C THR A 634 -26.78 18.81 27.72
N ASP A 635 -26.85 19.98 27.06
CA ASP A 635 -26.15 21.24 27.38
C ASP A 635 -24.74 21.39 26.73
N SER A 636 -24.10 22.54 26.89
CA SER A 636 -22.79 22.84 26.29
C SER A 636 -21.64 22.09 26.96
N GLN A 637 -20.54 21.85 26.22
CA GLN A 637 -19.33 21.16 26.74
C GLN A 637 -18.79 21.80 28.03
N LEU A 638 -18.92 23.13 28.17
CA LEU A 638 -18.42 23.89 29.30
C LEU A 638 -19.53 24.33 30.26
N ALA A 639 -20.73 23.74 30.20
CA ALA A 639 -21.84 24.07 31.09
C ALA A 639 -21.43 23.94 32.57
N ARG A 640 -21.57 25.04 33.31
CA ARG A 640 -20.92 25.23 34.63
C ARG A 640 -21.74 26.13 35.57
N ALA A 641 -23.06 26.16 35.42
CA ALA A 641 -23.93 27.02 36.23
C ALA A 641 -23.77 26.76 37.73
N GLU A 642 -23.63 25.49 38.12
CA GLU A 642 -23.42 25.05 39.49
C GLU A 642 -22.05 25.54 40.03
N PHE A 643 -21.00 25.48 39.21
CA PHE A 643 -19.69 26.02 39.56
C PHE A 643 -19.73 27.55 39.74
N LEU A 644 -20.43 28.26 38.84
CA LEU A 644 -20.59 29.71 38.95
C LEU A 644 -21.38 30.12 40.20
N SER A 645 -22.40 29.33 40.59
CA SER A 645 -23.14 29.52 41.84
C SER A 645 -22.24 29.36 43.05
N LEU A 646 -21.42 28.30 43.11
CA LEU A 646 -20.47 28.08 44.20
C LEU A 646 -19.44 29.21 44.32
N MET A 647 -18.96 29.74 43.18
CA MET A 647 -18.06 30.89 43.18
C MET A 647 -18.74 32.17 43.68
N GLU A 648 -20.01 32.38 43.33
CA GLU A 648 -20.81 33.53 43.75
C GLU A 648 -21.13 33.48 45.24
N GLU A 649 -21.54 32.31 45.76
CA GLU A 649 -21.72 32.05 47.20
C GLU A 649 -20.43 32.28 47.99
N CYS A 650 -19.29 31.81 47.47
CA CYS A 650 -17.98 32.03 48.08
C CYS A 650 -17.63 33.52 48.15
N LEU A 651 -17.85 34.27 47.06
CA LEU A 651 -17.60 35.72 47.01
C LEU A 651 -18.48 36.47 48.01
N GLU A 652 -19.74 36.09 48.16
CA GLU A 652 -20.67 36.73 49.11
C GLU A 652 -20.32 36.42 50.56
N GLN A 653 -19.92 35.17 50.86
CA GLN A 653 -19.43 34.76 52.18
C GLN A 653 -18.20 35.58 52.58
N CYS A 654 -17.24 35.71 51.65
CA CYS A 654 -16.05 36.53 51.79
C CYS A 654 -16.41 38.00 52.10
N ARG A 655 -17.25 38.63 51.29
CA ARG A 655 -17.68 40.02 51.48
C ARG A 655 -18.37 40.25 52.82
N THR A 656 -19.28 39.37 53.20
CA THR A 656 -20.05 39.50 54.45
C THR A 656 -19.14 39.44 55.67
N LEU A 657 -18.27 38.43 55.74
CA LEU A 657 -17.33 38.28 56.87
C LEU A 657 -16.25 39.36 56.85
N GLY A 658 -15.72 39.71 55.67
CA GLY A 658 -14.67 40.71 55.49
C GLY A 658 -15.12 42.13 55.82
N ASN A 659 -16.30 42.55 55.34
CA ASN A 659 -16.87 43.86 55.67
C ASN A 659 -17.15 43.96 57.17
N TYR A 660 -17.73 42.91 57.75
CA TYR A 660 -18.00 42.90 59.19
C TYR A 660 -16.71 42.95 60.02
N ALA A 661 -15.67 42.23 59.62
CA ALA A 661 -14.36 42.28 60.25
C ALA A 661 -13.76 43.70 60.15
N ALA A 662 -13.86 44.35 58.97
CA ALA A 662 -13.38 45.72 58.74
C ALA A 662 -14.13 46.76 59.58
N ASP A 663 -15.45 46.66 59.68
CA ASP A 663 -16.30 47.51 60.53
C ASP A 663 -15.92 47.40 62.02
N ASN A 664 -15.30 46.27 62.40
CA ASN A 664 -14.79 46.01 63.75
C ASN A 664 -13.25 46.12 63.82
N HIS A 665 -12.64 46.95 62.97
CA HIS A 665 -11.22 47.30 62.97
C HIS A 665 -10.23 46.15 62.67
N ALA A 666 -10.68 45.02 62.11
CA ALA A 666 -9.77 44.02 61.53
C ALA A 666 -9.36 44.42 60.08
N LEU A 667 -8.43 43.68 59.47
CA LEU A 667 -7.98 43.98 58.10
C LEU A 667 -9.13 43.79 57.10
N PRO A 668 -9.39 44.75 56.20
CA PRO A 668 -10.42 44.62 55.18
C PRO A 668 -10.05 43.55 54.15
N LEU A 669 -11.06 42.87 53.62
CA LEU A 669 -10.90 41.88 52.56
C LEU A 669 -10.77 42.56 51.18
N ASP A 670 -9.87 42.06 50.34
CA ASP A 670 -9.82 42.38 48.91
C ASP A 670 -10.56 41.32 48.07
N GLY A 671 -11.78 41.64 47.62
CA GLY A 671 -12.61 40.74 46.82
C GLY A 671 -12.47 40.89 45.29
N GLU A 672 -11.71 41.87 44.81
CA GLU A 672 -11.61 42.17 43.37
C GLU A 672 -10.98 41.03 42.54
N PRO A 673 -9.88 40.38 42.99
CA PRO A 673 -9.28 39.26 42.25
C PRO A 673 -10.25 38.09 42.04
N GLN A 674 -11.08 37.78 43.05
CA GLN A 674 -12.07 36.71 42.99
C GLN A 674 -13.23 37.05 42.05
N ALA A 675 -13.70 38.31 42.07
CA ALA A 675 -14.75 38.79 41.17
C ALA A 675 -14.30 38.80 39.69
N ASP A 676 -13.07 39.21 39.40
CA ASP A 676 -12.50 39.14 38.04
C ASP A 676 -12.44 37.70 37.53
N LEU A 677 -11.98 36.75 38.36
CA LEU A 677 -11.95 35.32 38.03
C LEU A 677 -13.34 34.77 37.71
N HIS A 678 -14.36 35.09 38.53
CA HIS A 678 -15.76 34.72 38.28
C HIS A 678 -16.25 35.28 36.93
N SER A 679 -15.94 36.54 36.62
CA SER A 679 -16.33 37.17 35.36
C SER A 679 -15.72 36.49 34.13
N LYS A 680 -14.48 35.98 34.26
CA LYS A 680 -13.79 35.25 33.20
C LYS A 680 -14.40 33.86 33.02
N PHE A 681 -14.75 33.16 34.12
CA PHE A 681 -15.53 31.92 34.02
C PHE A 681 -16.92 32.14 33.43
N LYS A 682 -17.61 33.26 33.69
CA LYS A 682 -18.92 33.55 33.08
C LYS A 682 -18.83 33.65 31.54
N ARG A 683 -17.78 34.29 31.03
CA ARG A 683 -17.55 34.54 29.59
C ARG A 683 -16.68 33.48 28.90
N TRP A 684 -16.39 32.36 29.57
CA TRP A 684 -15.33 31.44 29.18
C TRP A 684 -15.48 30.87 27.76
N GLU A 685 -16.71 30.50 27.37
CA GLU A 685 -17.02 29.90 26.07
C GLU A 685 -17.38 30.92 24.96
N SER A 686 -17.38 32.22 25.26
CA SER A 686 -17.62 33.26 24.25
C SER A 686 -16.63 33.12 23.08
N GLY A 687 -17.16 33.02 21.85
CA GLY A 687 -16.38 32.79 20.62
C GLY A 687 -16.13 31.31 20.29
N SER A 688 -16.77 30.37 21.01
CA SER A 688 -16.83 28.94 20.63
C SER A 688 -18.01 28.66 19.68
N ASN A 689 -18.18 27.40 19.26
CA ASN A 689 -19.38 26.96 18.53
C ASN A 689 -20.67 26.96 19.38
N THR A 690 -20.57 27.07 20.72
CA THR A 690 -21.71 27.15 21.63
C THR A 690 -22.10 28.59 21.96
N SER A 691 -21.23 29.57 21.67
CA SER A 691 -21.50 31.01 21.82
C SER A 691 -20.73 31.84 20.77
N PRO A 692 -21.03 31.70 19.47
CA PRO A 692 -20.22 32.26 18.37
C PRO A 692 -20.18 33.79 18.35
N GLU A 693 -21.23 34.47 18.80
CA GLU A 693 -21.30 35.95 18.87
C GLU A 693 -20.64 36.54 20.12
N GLY A 694 -20.22 35.70 21.07
CA GLY A 694 -19.60 36.14 22.31
C GLY A 694 -18.20 36.72 22.08
N GLN A 695 -17.93 37.90 22.66
CA GLN A 695 -16.62 38.55 22.60
C GLN A 695 -15.83 38.38 23.92
N ASN A 696 -14.50 38.52 23.86
CA ASN A 696 -13.61 38.50 25.03
C ASN A 696 -13.68 37.21 25.88
N GLY A 697 -13.93 36.05 25.24
CA GLY A 697 -13.88 34.73 25.88
C GLY A 697 -12.54 34.02 25.72
N GLY A 698 -12.47 32.75 26.15
CA GLY A 698 -11.29 31.90 25.97
C GLY A 698 -10.12 32.17 26.93
N ALA A 699 -10.40 32.72 28.12
CA ALA A 699 -9.39 32.85 29.17
C ALA A 699 -8.76 31.48 29.50
N ALA A 700 -7.43 31.42 29.62
CA ALA A 700 -6.69 30.22 29.95
C ALA A 700 -6.84 29.86 31.44
N LEU A 701 -7.99 29.26 31.78
CA LEU A 701 -8.36 28.92 33.16
C LEU A 701 -8.40 27.41 33.37
N VAL A 702 -8.29 26.97 34.63
CA VAL A 702 -8.62 25.59 35.02
C VAL A 702 -9.67 25.65 36.11
N GLY A 703 -10.83 25.03 35.86
CA GLY A 703 -11.90 24.88 36.85
C GLY A 703 -11.96 23.44 37.34
N VAL A 704 -11.94 23.22 38.65
CA VAL A 704 -12.11 21.91 39.27
C VAL A 704 -13.31 21.97 40.21
N THR A 705 -14.35 21.17 39.96
CA THR A 705 -15.59 21.20 40.75
C THR A 705 -16.31 19.85 40.80
N ALA A 706 -16.82 19.47 41.97
CA ALA A 706 -17.59 18.26 42.15
C ALA A 706 -18.67 18.49 43.22
N PRO A 707 -19.86 17.89 43.10
CA PRO A 707 -20.95 18.07 44.07
C PRO A 707 -20.64 17.46 45.45
N GLU A 708 -19.89 16.34 45.50
CA GLU A 708 -19.62 15.64 46.76
C GLU A 708 -18.27 15.99 47.41
N GLY A 709 -17.27 16.38 46.61
CA GLY A 709 -15.97 16.82 47.15
C GLY A 709 -14.79 16.68 46.20
N ILE A 710 -13.67 17.32 46.56
CA ILE A 710 -12.37 17.27 45.88
C ILE A 710 -11.30 16.99 46.95
N SER A 711 -10.35 16.10 46.66
CA SER A 711 -9.26 15.73 47.57
C SER A 711 -7.89 15.85 46.87
N PHE A 712 -6.91 16.38 47.59
CA PHE A 712 -5.51 16.41 47.17
C PHE A 712 -4.65 15.75 48.26
N ALA A 713 -3.87 14.73 47.90
CA ALA A 713 -3.03 14.00 48.84
C ALA A 713 -1.72 13.53 48.18
N THR A 714 -0.63 13.54 48.94
CA THR A 714 0.70 13.07 48.49
C THR A 714 1.55 12.69 49.71
N PRO A 715 2.41 11.67 49.62
CA PRO A 715 3.31 11.30 50.71
C PRO A 715 4.47 12.29 50.93
N GLN A 716 4.68 13.26 50.02
CA GLN A 716 5.81 14.20 50.09
C GLN A 716 5.37 15.63 50.39
N ALA A 717 4.94 16.39 49.38
CA ALA A 717 4.64 17.80 49.54
C ALA A 717 3.48 18.23 48.64
N VAL A 718 2.52 18.96 49.23
CA VAL A 718 1.55 19.80 48.51
C VAL A 718 2.02 21.24 48.66
N VAL A 719 2.16 21.97 47.55
CA VAL A 719 2.51 23.40 47.54
C VAL A 719 1.40 24.18 46.84
N SER A 720 0.86 25.20 47.52
CA SER A 720 -0.11 26.16 46.96
C SER A 720 0.51 27.55 46.98
N TYR A 721 0.58 28.22 45.82
CA TYR A 721 1.16 29.54 45.67
C TYR A 721 0.34 30.36 44.67
N ALA A 722 0.12 31.64 44.96
CA ALA A 722 -0.44 32.61 44.03
C ALA A 722 0.37 33.91 44.11
N GLY A 723 0.65 34.52 42.95
CA GLY A 723 1.43 35.77 42.89
C GLY A 723 0.65 37.02 43.35
N THR A 724 -0.69 36.93 43.39
CA THR A 724 -1.58 38.03 43.79
C THR A 724 -2.40 37.68 45.02
N ASN A 725 -3.32 36.70 44.93
CA ASN A 725 -4.22 36.33 46.02
C ASN A 725 -4.46 34.81 46.12
N LEU A 726 -4.56 34.28 47.33
CA LEU A 726 -4.88 32.88 47.62
C LEU A 726 -6.00 32.80 48.66
N ASP A 727 -7.21 32.48 48.23
CA ASP A 727 -8.39 32.38 49.09
C ASP A 727 -8.65 30.92 49.51
N ASN A 728 -8.70 30.67 50.82
CA ASN A 728 -9.24 29.44 51.38
C ASN A 728 -10.50 29.81 52.16
N VAL A 729 -11.65 29.28 51.76
CA VAL A 729 -12.95 29.68 52.32
C VAL A 729 -13.77 28.43 52.58
N ALA A 730 -14.45 28.38 53.73
CA ALA A 730 -15.41 27.34 54.05
C ALA A 730 -16.64 27.98 54.71
N GLN A 731 -17.85 27.59 54.28
CA GLN A 731 -19.10 28.15 54.83
C GLN A 731 -19.33 27.74 56.30
N GLN A 732 -18.92 26.53 56.68
CA GLN A 732 -19.13 25.98 58.02
C GLN A 732 -17.82 25.86 58.81
N HIS A 733 -16.89 25.03 58.34
CA HIS A 733 -15.70 24.66 59.09
C HIS A 733 -14.46 24.65 58.20
N MET A 734 -13.42 25.35 58.62
CA MET A 734 -12.06 25.19 58.09
C MET A 734 -11.19 24.52 59.15
N GLN A 735 -10.54 23.42 58.78
CA GLN A 735 -9.64 22.68 59.68
C GLN A 735 -8.24 22.61 59.07
N LEU A 736 -7.26 23.11 59.82
CA LEU A 736 -5.83 23.02 59.46
C LEU A 736 -5.13 22.25 60.58
N THR A 737 -4.51 21.12 60.25
CA THR A 737 -3.85 20.23 61.22
C THR A 737 -2.49 19.79 60.71
N ALA A 738 -1.48 19.80 61.58
CA ALA A 738 -0.15 19.29 61.29
C ALA A 738 0.30 18.32 62.39
N GLY A 739 0.84 17.16 62.00
CA GLY A 739 1.27 16.13 62.95
C GLY A 739 2.54 16.50 63.75
N GLN A 740 3.35 17.43 63.26
CA GLN A 740 4.57 17.89 63.93
C GLN A 740 4.59 19.40 64.14
N ARG A 741 4.55 20.18 63.05
CA ARG A 741 4.73 21.64 63.11
C ARG A 741 3.77 22.36 62.16
N PHE A 742 3.14 23.42 62.66
CA PHE A 742 2.36 24.37 61.88
C PHE A 742 3.04 25.75 61.96
N ASN A 743 3.50 26.28 60.81
CA ASN A 743 4.15 27.59 60.73
C ASN A 743 3.27 28.54 59.92
N LEU A 744 2.97 29.72 60.47
CA LEU A 744 2.27 30.80 59.79
C LEU A 744 3.11 32.07 59.89
N ASN A 745 3.61 32.56 58.75
CA ASN A 745 4.45 33.76 58.66
C ASN A 745 3.81 34.76 57.70
N ALA A 746 3.76 36.04 58.07
CA ALA A 746 3.26 37.12 57.19
C ALA A 746 4.17 38.34 57.26
N GLY A 747 4.41 39.00 56.11
CA GLY A 747 5.35 40.13 56.01
C GLY A 747 4.79 41.48 56.50
N LYS A 748 3.47 41.69 56.45
CA LYS A 748 2.80 42.91 56.93
C LYS A 748 1.98 42.70 58.21
N GLY A 749 1.45 41.50 58.42
CA GLY A 749 0.67 41.14 59.60
C GLY A 749 -0.22 39.91 59.39
N ILE A 750 -0.67 39.30 60.48
CA ILE A 750 -1.68 38.24 60.49
C ILE A 750 -2.92 38.82 61.17
N SER A 751 -4.07 38.84 60.50
CA SER A 751 -5.35 39.21 61.13
C SER A 751 -6.14 37.94 61.47
N LEU A 752 -6.49 37.79 62.75
CA LEU A 752 -7.37 36.73 63.24
C LEU A 752 -8.60 37.38 63.85
N PHE A 753 -9.79 37.04 63.34
CA PHE A 753 -11.05 37.60 63.78
C PHE A 753 -12.03 36.48 64.11
N ALA A 754 -12.73 36.58 65.24
CA ALA A 754 -13.75 35.62 65.67
C ALA A 754 -14.99 36.37 66.16
N HIS A 755 -16.18 35.97 65.70
CA HIS A 755 -17.44 36.68 65.97
C HIS A 755 -18.06 36.38 67.34
N HIS A 756 -18.22 35.09 67.72
CA HIS A 756 -19.01 34.70 68.89
C HIS A 756 -18.21 33.92 69.96
N ASP A 757 -17.49 32.87 69.56
CA ASP A 757 -16.85 31.95 70.54
C ASP A 757 -15.39 32.31 70.89
N GLY A 758 -14.92 33.47 70.39
CA GLY A 758 -13.57 33.99 70.62
C GLY A 758 -12.45 33.16 69.96
N ILE A 759 -11.21 33.61 70.15
CA ILE A 759 -10.01 32.88 69.71
C ILE A 759 -9.46 32.10 70.90
N LYS A 760 -9.47 30.76 70.81
CA LYS A 760 -8.93 29.89 71.85
C LYS A 760 -7.60 29.29 71.42
N ALA A 761 -6.50 29.87 71.91
CA ALA A 761 -5.16 29.33 71.72
C ALA A 761 -4.68 28.61 73.00
N ILE A 762 -4.47 27.29 72.94
CA ILE A 762 -4.11 26.47 74.09
C ILE A 762 -2.83 25.69 73.79
N ALA A 763 -1.81 25.80 74.64
CA ALA A 763 -0.67 24.90 74.64
C ALA A 763 -0.89 23.77 75.66
N HIS A 764 -1.06 22.53 75.18
CA HIS A 764 -1.24 21.35 76.05
C HIS A 764 0.07 20.97 76.78
N HIS A 765 1.23 21.13 76.12
CA HIS A 765 2.58 21.04 76.70
C HIS A 765 3.53 21.99 75.96
N GLY A 766 4.53 22.55 76.65
CA GLY A 766 5.48 23.53 76.07
C GLY A 766 5.15 24.99 76.43
N LYS A 767 6.02 25.93 76.03
CA LYS A 767 5.89 27.37 76.33
C LYS A 767 4.81 28.00 75.42
N PHE A 768 3.78 28.61 76.00
CA PHE A 768 2.85 29.49 75.29
C PHE A 768 3.39 30.92 75.34
N VAL A 769 3.57 31.56 74.19
CA VAL A 769 4.13 32.92 74.07
C VAL A 769 3.18 33.76 73.23
N ILE A 770 2.63 34.82 73.83
CA ILE A 770 2.00 35.94 73.12
C ILE A 770 2.86 37.16 73.46
N GLN A 771 3.26 37.92 72.44
CA GLN A 771 4.13 39.08 72.59
C GLN A 771 3.56 40.19 71.69
N SER A 772 3.00 41.23 72.28
CA SER A 772 2.80 42.51 71.61
C SER A 772 4.01 43.40 71.87
N GLN A 773 4.46 44.11 70.85
CA GLN A 773 5.61 45.01 70.96
C GLN A 773 5.18 46.47 71.09
N HIS A 774 3.98 46.84 70.62
CA HIS A 774 3.54 48.24 70.48
C HIS A 774 2.10 48.49 71.01
N ASP A 775 1.51 47.52 71.71
CA ASP A 775 0.21 47.65 72.42
C ASP A 775 0.08 46.58 73.53
N ASP A 776 -1.00 46.58 74.32
CA ASP A 776 -1.14 45.71 75.49
C ASP A 776 -1.20 44.20 75.17
N THR A 777 -0.62 43.40 76.08
CA THR A 777 -0.72 41.92 76.07
C THR A 777 -1.19 41.43 77.43
N GLU A 778 -2.35 40.75 77.46
CA GLU A 778 -2.88 40.13 78.68
C GLU A 778 -2.52 38.64 78.74
N VAL A 779 -1.91 38.17 79.85
CA VAL A 779 -1.35 36.82 79.99
C VAL A 779 -1.81 36.15 81.29
N ASN A 780 -2.66 35.13 81.16
CA ASN A 780 -3.12 34.29 82.28
C ASN A 780 -2.43 32.91 82.25
N SER A 781 -1.76 32.51 83.35
CA SER A 781 -1.01 31.24 83.45
C SER A 781 -1.38 30.50 84.75
N ALA A 782 -1.62 29.18 84.65
CA ALA A 782 -1.91 28.32 85.80
C ALA A 782 -0.65 27.93 86.62
N LYS A 783 0.55 28.26 86.13
CA LYS A 783 1.80 28.13 86.89
C LYS A 783 2.31 29.52 87.23
N ASN A 784 3.42 29.95 86.64
CA ASN A 784 3.98 31.27 86.90
C ASN A 784 3.60 32.22 85.74
N VAL A 785 3.08 33.40 86.07
CA VAL A 785 3.12 34.57 85.18
C VAL A 785 4.39 35.35 85.57
N LYS A 786 5.38 35.42 84.68
CA LYS A 786 6.63 36.14 84.93
C LYS A 786 6.67 37.40 84.08
N VAL A 787 6.50 38.56 84.71
CA VAL A 787 6.63 39.88 84.09
C VAL A 787 8.08 40.34 84.28
N THR A 788 8.82 40.56 83.20
CA THR A 788 10.23 40.98 83.23
C THR A 788 10.47 42.10 82.22
N ALA A 789 11.09 43.19 82.66
CA ALA A 789 11.67 44.21 81.79
C ALA A 789 13.20 44.11 81.91
N THR A 790 13.90 43.92 80.78
CA THR A 790 15.35 43.65 80.80
C THR A 790 16.19 44.93 80.78
N ASP A 791 15.76 45.98 80.06
CA ASP A 791 16.46 47.28 79.97
C ASP A 791 15.67 48.46 80.58
N GLY A 792 14.57 48.19 81.31
CA GLY A 792 13.63 49.25 81.73
C GLY A 792 12.83 48.97 83.01
N LYS A 793 11.89 49.87 83.29
CA LYS A 793 11.03 49.90 84.49
C LYS A 793 9.66 49.28 84.19
N VAL A 794 9.15 48.41 85.07
CA VAL A 794 7.75 47.94 85.02
C VAL A 794 6.87 48.97 85.73
N VAL A 795 5.84 49.48 85.06
CA VAL A 795 4.91 50.48 85.61
C VAL A 795 3.47 49.94 85.48
N VAL A 796 2.73 49.91 86.59
CA VAL A 796 1.30 49.54 86.64
C VAL A 796 0.51 50.77 87.07
N MET A 797 -0.46 51.23 86.28
CA MET A 797 -1.24 52.46 86.53
C MET A 797 -2.73 52.19 86.34
N ALA A 798 -3.54 52.47 87.37
CA ALA A 798 -5.01 52.38 87.32
C ALA A 798 -5.62 53.37 88.33
N LYS A 799 -6.92 53.70 88.19
CA LYS A 799 -7.65 54.52 89.20
C LYS A 799 -7.57 53.94 90.60
N GLU A 800 -7.46 52.61 90.69
CA GLU A 800 -7.19 51.84 91.90
C GLU A 800 -6.32 50.63 91.52
N ILE A 801 -5.18 50.43 92.17
CA ILE A 801 -4.31 49.25 92.02
C ILE A 801 -4.43 48.43 93.30
N GLN A 802 -4.91 47.19 93.21
CA GLN A 802 -5.09 46.31 94.36
C GLN A 802 -4.37 44.98 94.14
N LEU A 803 -3.36 44.70 94.96
CA LEU A 803 -2.67 43.40 95.00
C LEU A 803 -3.20 42.65 96.21
N ILE A 804 -3.80 41.47 96.01
CA ILE A 804 -4.36 40.63 97.08
C ILE A 804 -3.67 39.26 97.02
N ALA A 805 -3.05 38.86 98.12
CA ALA A 805 -2.54 37.51 98.31
C ALA A 805 -3.66 36.57 98.80
N GLU A 806 -3.56 35.28 98.52
CA GLU A 806 -4.58 34.26 98.84
C GLU A 806 -4.94 34.22 100.34
N ASP A 807 -4.00 34.60 101.22
CA ASP A 807 -4.20 34.70 102.67
C ASP A 807 -5.04 35.91 103.13
N GLY A 808 -5.39 36.80 102.19
CA GLY A 808 -6.16 38.02 102.39
C GLY A 808 -5.31 39.26 102.68
N SER A 809 -3.98 39.18 102.63
CA SER A 809 -3.08 40.34 102.72
C SER A 809 -3.18 41.18 101.44
N PHE A 810 -3.24 42.51 101.57
CA PHE A 810 -3.41 43.39 100.42
C PHE A 810 -2.58 44.67 100.49
N ILE A 811 -2.28 45.19 99.30
CA ILE A 811 -1.78 46.55 99.06
C ILE A 811 -2.75 47.21 98.08
N LYS A 812 -3.46 48.24 98.54
CA LYS A 812 -4.39 49.04 97.75
C LYS A 812 -3.85 50.46 97.57
N ILE A 813 -3.75 50.90 96.33
CA ILE A 813 -3.24 52.22 95.93
C ILE A 813 -4.32 52.92 95.10
N GLY A 814 -4.95 53.95 95.67
CA GLY A 814 -6.04 54.73 95.04
C GLY A 814 -6.77 55.58 96.07
N GLY A 815 -6.57 56.90 96.06
CA GLY A 815 -7.01 57.83 97.13
C GLY A 815 -6.15 57.83 98.40
N GLY A 816 -5.06 57.04 98.41
CA GLY A 816 -4.12 56.79 99.51
C GLY A 816 -3.44 55.42 99.33
N ILE A 817 -2.45 55.07 100.17
CA ILE A 817 -1.88 53.71 100.22
C ILE A 817 -2.44 53.01 101.46
N SER A 818 -3.21 51.94 101.27
CA SER A 818 -3.74 51.10 102.34
C SER A 818 -3.04 49.74 102.31
N LEU A 819 -2.28 49.43 103.37
CA LEU A 819 -1.70 48.11 103.59
C LEU A 819 -2.49 47.38 104.69
N GLY A 820 -2.93 46.15 104.42
CA GLY A 820 -3.62 45.31 105.39
C GLY A 820 -3.14 43.87 105.30
N THR A 821 -2.88 43.23 106.44
CA THR A 821 -2.51 41.80 106.51
C THR A 821 -3.04 41.21 107.82
N LYS A 822 -3.21 39.89 107.87
CA LYS A 822 -3.57 39.16 109.09
C LYS A 822 -2.34 38.83 109.97
N GLY A 823 -1.12 39.01 109.47
CA GLY A 823 0.13 38.78 110.20
C GLY A 823 0.88 40.07 110.58
N ASP A 824 2.09 39.93 111.12
CA ASP A 824 2.94 41.07 111.48
C ASP A 824 3.43 41.83 110.22
N ILE A 825 3.19 43.15 110.18
CA ILE A 825 3.86 44.03 109.21
C ILE A 825 5.27 44.31 109.73
N LYS A 826 6.28 43.58 109.23
CA LYS A 826 7.69 43.82 109.56
C LYS A 826 8.30 44.82 108.58
N GLN A 827 8.50 46.06 109.04
CA GLN A 827 9.30 47.07 108.34
C GLN A 827 10.64 47.24 109.06
N GLN A 828 11.75 46.92 108.38
CA GLN A 828 13.10 47.04 108.93
C GLN A 828 13.82 48.21 108.24
N ALA A 829 13.96 49.35 108.93
CA ALA A 829 14.71 50.52 108.45
C ALA A 829 15.34 51.28 109.63
N ALA A 830 16.50 51.90 109.42
CA ALA A 830 17.29 52.55 110.47
C ALA A 830 16.78 53.95 110.90
N ASN A 831 15.89 54.58 110.13
CA ASN A 831 15.21 55.84 110.50
C ASN A 831 13.93 56.01 109.65
N PHE A 832 12.88 56.64 110.19
CA PHE A 832 11.58 56.84 109.53
C PHE A 832 11.15 58.33 109.60
N PRO A 833 11.80 59.22 108.82
CA PRO A 833 11.43 60.63 108.81
C PRO A 833 10.13 60.83 108.01
N PHE A 834 9.05 61.21 108.70
CA PHE A 834 7.81 61.68 108.06
C PHE A 834 7.96 63.14 107.63
N SER A 835 8.52 63.38 106.44
CA SER A 835 8.42 64.66 105.74
C SER A 835 7.01 64.80 105.10
N GLY A 836 6.50 66.03 105.00
CA GLY A 836 5.14 66.32 104.51
C GLY A 836 4.82 65.77 103.12
N PRO A 837 3.54 65.80 102.70
CA PRO A 837 3.09 65.15 101.47
C PRO A 837 3.75 65.76 100.21
N THR A 838 4.29 64.90 99.35
CA THR A 838 4.76 65.24 98.00
C THR A 838 3.96 64.42 96.98
N THR A 839 3.33 65.09 96.02
CA THR A 839 2.60 64.48 94.89
C THR A 839 3.44 64.55 93.62
N MET A 840 3.50 63.47 92.85
CA MET A 840 3.92 63.51 91.44
C MET A 840 2.65 63.56 90.57
N GLN A 841 2.49 64.61 89.78
CA GLN A 841 1.59 64.61 88.61
C GLN A 841 2.42 64.27 87.37
N THR A 842 1.86 63.44 86.49
CA THR A 842 2.45 63.08 85.20
C THR A 842 1.31 62.95 84.19
N GLU A 843 1.50 63.54 83.01
CA GLU A 843 0.59 63.43 81.87
C GLU A 843 0.73 62.07 81.18
N LEU A 844 -0.38 61.56 80.64
CA LEU A 844 -0.40 60.35 79.81
C LEU A 844 0.49 60.56 78.57
N PRO A 845 1.44 59.65 78.27
CA PRO A 845 2.36 59.82 77.15
C PRO A 845 1.64 59.70 75.79
N THR A 846 1.92 60.63 74.88
CA THR A 846 1.74 60.48 73.42
C THR A 846 2.95 59.74 72.83
N PHE A 847 2.70 58.79 71.95
CA PHE A 847 3.72 57.89 71.38
C PHE A 847 4.41 58.52 70.16
N GLU A 848 5.75 58.65 70.20
CA GLU A 848 6.60 58.91 69.03
C GLU A 848 7.10 57.59 68.42
N GLY A 849 7.12 57.52 67.09
CA GLY A 849 7.45 56.32 66.30
C GLY A 849 8.94 55.97 66.34
N GLY A 850 9.24 54.68 66.40
CA GLY A 850 10.60 54.14 66.28
C GLY A 850 11.00 53.95 64.82
N GLY A 851 12.15 54.49 64.43
CA GLY A 851 12.67 54.40 63.06
C GLY A 851 13.08 52.99 62.64
N ALA A 852 12.67 52.58 61.44
CA ALA A 852 13.13 51.44 60.67
C ALA A 852 14.35 51.81 59.80
N THR A 853 15.45 52.18 60.45
CA THR A 853 16.67 52.62 59.78
C THR A 853 17.45 51.44 59.19
N GLN A 854 17.76 51.46 57.88
CA GLN A 854 18.60 50.45 57.22
C GLN A 854 19.63 51.07 56.26
N LYS A 855 20.72 50.33 56.00
CA LYS A 855 21.67 50.58 54.91
C LYS A 855 21.58 49.43 53.91
N PHE A 856 21.59 49.72 52.62
CA PHE A 856 21.65 48.72 51.57
C PHE A 856 23.09 48.57 51.08
N VAL A 857 23.51 47.38 50.66
CA VAL A 857 24.85 47.13 50.09
C VAL A 857 24.71 46.83 48.60
N LEU A 858 25.30 47.68 47.76
CA LEU A 858 25.35 47.50 46.31
C LEU A 858 26.44 46.50 45.93
N LYS A 859 26.09 45.54 45.07
CA LYS A 859 27.01 44.54 44.51
C LYS A 859 26.78 44.44 43.00
N TYR A 860 27.82 44.15 42.25
CA TYR A 860 27.70 43.77 40.84
C TYR A 860 27.36 42.28 40.72
N ASP A 861 26.46 41.99 39.81
CA ASP A 861 26.17 40.61 39.42
C ASP A 861 27.31 40.10 38.53
N ALA A 862 28.14 39.22 39.07
CA ALA A 862 29.10 38.44 38.29
C ALA A 862 28.49 37.04 38.16
N HIS A 863 28.36 36.53 36.93
CA HIS A 863 27.87 35.17 36.72
C HIS A 863 28.83 34.13 37.36
N GLY A 864 28.50 33.69 38.57
CA GLY A 864 29.24 32.73 39.41
C GLY A 864 29.28 33.21 40.87
N ASP A 865 29.18 32.30 41.85
CA ASP A 865 28.85 32.48 43.29
C ASP A 865 29.64 33.53 44.14
N ASP A 866 30.46 34.40 43.55
CA ASP A 866 31.17 35.49 44.24
C ASP A 866 30.69 36.87 43.74
N ALA A 867 29.65 37.42 44.38
CA ALA A 867 29.18 38.79 44.12
C ALA A 867 30.21 39.82 44.58
N VAL A 868 30.72 40.64 43.65
CA VAL A 868 31.73 41.69 43.91
C VAL A 868 31.05 42.98 44.38
N ILE A 869 31.54 43.58 45.47
CA ILE A 869 31.03 44.85 46.01
C ILE A 869 31.11 45.96 44.94
N ALA A 870 30.10 46.82 44.87
CA ALA A 870 30.05 47.95 43.94
C ALA A 870 30.35 49.29 44.67
N PRO A 871 31.64 49.61 44.91
CA PRO A 871 32.02 50.87 45.55
C PRO A 871 31.86 52.06 44.60
N ASN A 872 31.56 53.22 45.17
CA ASN A 872 31.53 54.52 44.49
C ASN A 872 30.57 54.58 43.28
N ARG A 873 29.38 53.97 43.37
CA ARG A 873 28.37 54.01 42.29
C ARG A 873 27.17 54.87 42.63
N LYS A 874 26.72 55.65 41.63
CA LYS A 874 25.46 56.39 41.69
C LYS A 874 24.29 55.42 41.68
N PHE A 875 23.40 55.58 42.65
CA PHE A 875 22.17 54.80 42.77
C PHE A 875 20.97 55.71 42.98
N GLU A 876 19.79 55.24 42.59
CA GLU A 876 18.49 55.77 42.97
C GLU A 876 17.67 54.66 43.64
N ILE A 877 17.05 54.97 44.77
CA ILE A 877 16.12 54.07 45.47
C ILE A 877 14.74 54.70 45.40
N ASP A 878 13.87 54.10 44.59
CA ASP A 878 12.47 54.48 44.49
C ASP A 878 11.66 53.72 45.54
N MET A 879 10.92 54.45 46.36
CA MET A 879 10.11 53.88 47.44
C MET A 879 8.63 53.86 47.06
N THR A 880 7.90 52.94 47.67
CA THR A 880 6.43 52.80 47.50
C THR A 880 5.61 53.99 48.00
N ASP A 881 6.20 54.89 48.79
CA ASP A 881 5.57 56.17 49.21
C ASP A 881 5.75 57.29 48.16
N GLY A 882 6.42 57.01 47.03
CA GLY A 882 6.70 57.95 45.96
C GLY A 882 7.95 58.81 46.17
N SER A 883 8.71 58.61 47.26
CA SER A 883 9.98 59.29 47.47
C SER A 883 11.16 58.55 46.82
N THR A 884 12.08 59.30 46.21
CA THR A 884 13.29 58.75 45.57
C THR A 884 14.52 59.30 46.28
N ILE A 885 15.46 58.43 46.63
CA ILE A 885 16.74 58.81 47.25
C ILE A 885 17.89 58.47 46.31
N SER A 886 18.70 59.46 45.98
CA SER A 886 19.88 59.31 45.11
C SER A 886 21.18 59.53 45.90
N GLY A 887 22.17 58.66 45.73
CA GLY A 887 23.46 58.77 46.43
C GLY A 887 24.61 58.06 45.71
N ILE A 888 25.80 58.05 46.32
CA ILE A 888 26.98 57.30 45.86
C ILE A 888 27.36 56.29 46.96
N SER A 889 27.51 55.01 46.63
CA SER A 889 27.91 54.00 47.61
C SER A 889 29.34 54.20 48.13
N ASP A 890 29.60 53.85 49.39
CA ASP A 890 30.93 53.91 50.01
C ASP A 890 31.90 52.82 49.49
N ASP A 891 33.15 52.80 49.98
CA ASP A 891 34.18 51.83 49.57
C ASP A 891 33.83 50.36 49.91
N ALA A 892 32.84 50.13 50.78
CA ALA A 892 32.29 48.83 51.11
C ALA A 892 30.93 48.55 50.43
N GLY A 893 30.50 49.43 49.51
CA GLY A 893 29.26 49.32 48.74
C GLY A 893 28.01 49.72 49.51
N ASN A 894 28.11 50.26 50.72
CA ASN A 894 26.95 50.68 51.49
C ASN A 894 26.36 51.98 50.94
N THR A 895 25.03 52.07 50.95
CA THR A 895 24.31 53.33 50.79
C THR A 895 24.36 54.15 52.08
N ASP A 896 24.05 55.43 51.98
CA ASP A 896 23.83 56.28 53.15
C ASP A 896 22.72 55.71 54.06
N LEU A 897 22.80 56.06 55.35
CA LEU A 897 21.85 55.63 56.38
C LEU A 897 20.46 56.18 56.05
N LEU A 898 19.48 55.28 55.86
CA LEU A 898 18.14 55.65 55.46
C LEU A 898 17.21 55.55 56.69
N GLU A 899 17.05 56.67 57.40
CA GLU A 899 16.20 56.77 58.59
C GLU A 899 14.75 57.04 58.16
N ARG A 900 13.83 56.14 58.53
CA ARG A 900 12.39 56.25 58.22
C ARG A 900 11.55 55.64 59.33
N ASP A 901 10.33 56.13 59.47
CA ASP A 901 9.44 55.75 60.57
C ASP A 901 8.61 54.47 60.30
N ALA A 902 8.71 53.88 59.09
CA ALA A 902 7.97 52.68 58.67
C ALA A 902 8.70 51.86 57.57
N VAL A 903 8.29 50.59 57.37
CA VAL A 903 8.86 49.68 56.36
C VAL A 903 8.24 49.92 54.98
N HIS A 904 9.07 50.23 53.98
CA HIS A 904 8.67 50.40 52.58
C HIS A 904 9.33 49.36 51.68
N ILE A 905 8.65 48.96 50.59
CA ILE A 905 9.30 48.19 49.53
C ILE A 905 10.13 49.18 48.71
N ALA A 906 11.43 48.91 48.63
CA ALA A 906 12.42 49.71 47.92
C ALA A 906 12.79 49.06 46.59
N ASN A 907 12.86 49.86 45.53
CA ASN A 907 13.34 49.43 44.22
C ASN A 907 14.63 50.18 43.90
N VAL A 908 15.76 49.46 43.93
CA VAL A 908 17.08 50.07 43.76
C VAL A 908 17.49 50.00 42.28
N ARG A 909 17.80 51.15 41.70
CA ARG A 909 18.33 51.28 40.34
C ARG A 909 19.76 51.82 40.40
N ILE A 910 20.66 51.16 39.68
CA ILE A 910 22.05 51.62 39.52
C ILE A 910 22.12 52.44 38.24
N LEU A 911 22.61 53.68 38.33
CA LEU A 911 22.74 54.58 37.20
C LEU A 911 24.12 54.38 36.55
N SER A 912 24.16 54.08 35.26
CA SER A 912 25.41 54.03 34.49
C SER A 912 25.90 55.44 34.17
N GLU A 913 27.19 55.71 34.34
CA GLU A 913 27.79 56.95 33.85
C GLU A 913 27.78 56.97 32.32
N THR A 914 26.88 57.75 31.72
CA THR A 914 27.08 58.29 30.38
C THR A 914 28.19 59.35 30.46
N LYS A 915 29.24 59.17 29.66
CA LYS A 915 30.07 60.28 29.21
C LYS A 915 29.29 61.16 28.24
#